data_AF-A0A529X1E7-F1
#
_entry.id   AF-A0A529X1E7-F1
#
_cell.length_a   1.000
_cell.length_b   1.000
_cell.length_c   1.000
_cell.angle_alpha   90.00
_cell.angle_beta   90.00
_cell.angle_gamma   90.00
#
_symmetry.space_group_name_H-M   'P 1'
#
loop_
_entity.id
_entity.type
_entity.pdbx_description
1 polymer ?
#
loop_
_entity_poly.entity_id
_entity_poly.type
_entity_poly.pdbx_seq_one_letter_code
_entity_poly.pdbx_strand_id
1 'polypeptide(L)'
;VTVITVVNDNMPFLFDSILGEITETNGQPTLVTHPIVTVRHGKAGVVEVLSDGGKEDDEHERLSVVHVHVPRLTAEEAKSLTERLRKMLSQVRAAVIDWKRMLARLDQAISEFRYSAVPLDKKSVAEAIAFLEWLRDDNFTFLGMREFKYVGGEESGSLERADKPGLGILSDPDVLVLRRGTEAVTTTPEIRAFLHGPEPLIVTKANAKSLVHRRIYLDYVGVKTYTAKGALAGELRIVGLFTSTAYTRSVMKIPYLRSKAETIIAKSGFNPNDHSGKALINVLESYPRDEFFQVPVPVLRKHANAILGLVERPRIRALVRADQFDRFVSILVFVPRDRYDSVVREKIGAYLKTVFEGRLSAYYPAFPEGGLARVHFIIGRSGGKTPKIEQSTIEAAIRDIVRTWQDALSEAAEAAGSDPALKVIAARFPESYRDSFSAAVALADAGRIAKISADNPIAIDYYRHAEQNPNQATLKIYHHGSPVALSRRVPVLENIGFRVISERTFEVGGDPAATVFIHDMELENSYGNPINLADGGALFEDAFLSVWRGDVDNDGYNGLAQTAGLWSGEVTILRAYGRYLQQAGIPQSQDFIAAALNRYPEIARGLHSLFVARLGPTAEGDGAVAAKHLKAKIKDALEEVPNIDDDTIIRRYLNLIEASLRTNHFVADTKAKGQSLAIKLDSQAVEGLPAPRPWREIFVYGSEVEGVHLRFGPVARGGLRWSDRAQDYRTEVLGLVKAQQVKNAVIVPVGAKGGFYPKKLPMSAGRDAIFEAGTSAYKNFVSSLLSITDNIGIDGVIPPAGVVRRDPDDPY
;
A
#
# COMPACT_ATOMS: atom_id res chain seq x y z
N VAL A 1 -4.09 -33.68 25.46
CA VAL A 1 -5.43 -33.86 24.86
C VAL A 1 -6.47 -33.76 25.97
N THR A 2 -7.62 -33.16 25.71
CA THR A 2 -8.80 -33.24 26.58
C THR A 2 -9.77 -34.25 25.98
N VAL A 3 -10.33 -35.11 26.82
CA VAL A 3 -11.24 -36.19 26.43
C VAL A 3 -12.65 -35.85 26.88
N ILE A 4 -13.59 -35.84 25.95
CA ILE A 4 -15.00 -35.55 26.19
C ILE A 4 -15.78 -36.84 25.94
N THR A 5 -16.47 -37.34 26.97
CA THR A 5 -17.35 -38.50 26.87
C THR A 5 -18.77 -38.08 27.21
N VAL A 6 -19.72 -38.31 26.30
CA VAL A 6 -21.15 -38.09 26.49
C VAL A 6 -21.85 -39.43 26.38
N VAL A 7 -22.57 -39.82 27.44
CA VAL A 7 -23.41 -41.03 27.48
C VAL A 7 -24.86 -40.57 27.60
N ASN A 8 -25.71 -40.96 26.66
CA ASN A 8 -27.11 -40.54 26.62
C ASN A 8 -27.98 -41.60 25.93
N ASP A 9 -29.30 -41.57 26.18
CA ASP A 9 -30.29 -42.40 25.47
C ASP A 9 -30.16 -42.16 23.96
N ASN A 10 -30.14 -43.22 23.16
CA ASN A 10 -29.97 -43.08 21.72
C ASN A 10 -31.20 -42.40 21.08
N MET A 11 -30.99 -41.25 20.45
CA MET A 11 -32.03 -40.49 19.74
C MET A 11 -31.46 -39.73 18.54
N PRO A 12 -32.30 -39.32 17.58
CA PRO A 12 -31.84 -38.53 16.43
C PRO A 12 -31.13 -37.23 16.83
N PHE A 13 -30.24 -36.76 15.97
CA PHE A 13 -29.49 -35.49 16.07
C PHE A 13 -28.44 -35.40 17.19
N LEU A 14 -28.22 -36.45 18.00
CA LEU A 14 -27.27 -36.36 19.11
C LEU A 14 -25.83 -36.12 18.65
N PHE A 15 -25.31 -37.02 17.84
CA PHE A 15 -23.89 -37.08 17.48
C PHE A 15 -23.41 -35.79 16.81
N ASP A 16 -24.15 -35.38 15.79
CA ASP A 16 -23.93 -34.18 15.00
C ASP A 16 -24.14 -32.89 15.80
N SER A 17 -25.08 -32.85 16.76
CA SER A 17 -25.21 -31.71 17.68
C SER A 17 -24.02 -31.59 18.63
N ILE A 18 -23.52 -32.72 19.16
CA ILE A 18 -22.33 -32.78 20.03
C ILE A 18 -21.11 -32.32 19.26
N LEU A 19 -20.88 -32.89 18.07
CA LEU A 19 -19.73 -32.56 17.25
C LEU A 19 -19.75 -31.10 16.79
N GLY A 20 -20.93 -30.59 16.44
CA GLY A 20 -21.14 -29.20 16.06
C GLY A 20 -20.79 -28.21 17.18
N GLU A 21 -21.23 -28.50 18.41
CA GLU A 21 -20.91 -27.67 19.58
C GLU A 21 -19.40 -27.68 19.87
N ILE A 22 -18.77 -28.86 19.88
CA ILE A 22 -17.33 -29.00 20.14
C ILE A 22 -16.50 -28.25 19.09
N THR A 23 -16.86 -28.37 17.80
CA THR A 23 -16.12 -27.76 16.71
C THR A 23 -16.19 -26.23 16.74
N GLU A 24 -17.36 -25.67 17.10
CA GLU A 24 -17.56 -24.22 17.17
C GLU A 24 -16.77 -23.57 18.32
N THR A 25 -16.58 -24.29 19.44
CA THR A 25 -15.96 -23.69 20.64
C THR A 25 -14.51 -24.10 20.87
N ASN A 26 -14.06 -25.25 20.37
CA ASN A 26 -12.76 -25.84 20.75
C ASN A 26 -11.95 -26.40 19.56
N GLY A 27 -12.36 -26.11 18.32
CA GLY A 27 -11.61 -26.46 17.11
C GLY A 27 -11.86 -27.89 16.62
N GLN A 28 -11.01 -28.36 15.70
CA GLN A 28 -11.19 -29.66 15.05
C GLN A 28 -10.87 -30.83 15.98
N PRO A 29 -11.78 -31.82 16.13
CA PRO A 29 -11.51 -33.06 16.85
C PRO A 29 -10.35 -33.86 16.24
N THR A 30 -9.52 -34.48 17.08
CA THR A 30 -8.44 -35.39 16.64
C THR A 30 -8.86 -36.85 16.63
N LEU A 31 -9.87 -37.23 17.42
CA LEU A 31 -10.50 -38.56 17.42
C LEU A 31 -11.97 -38.40 17.74
N VAL A 32 -12.82 -39.16 17.06
CA VAL A 32 -14.26 -39.23 17.31
C VAL A 32 -14.69 -40.70 17.25
N THR A 33 -15.36 -41.19 18.29
CA THR A 33 -16.04 -42.49 18.27
C THR A 33 -17.47 -42.33 18.76
N HIS A 34 -18.38 -43.12 18.19
CA HIS A 34 -19.81 -43.08 18.51
C HIS A 34 -20.44 -44.48 18.46
N PRO A 35 -20.04 -45.42 19.34
CA PRO A 35 -20.75 -46.69 19.45
C PRO A 35 -22.17 -46.50 20.01
N ILE A 36 -23.10 -47.31 19.50
CA ILE A 36 -24.45 -47.47 20.04
C ILE A 36 -24.48 -48.82 20.75
N VAL A 37 -24.65 -48.77 22.06
CA VAL A 37 -24.52 -49.91 22.96
C VAL A 37 -25.91 -50.28 23.49
N THR A 38 -26.28 -51.55 23.37
CA THR A 38 -27.52 -52.06 23.97
C THR A 38 -27.27 -52.43 25.44
N VAL A 39 -28.09 -51.92 26.33
CA VAL A 39 -27.97 -52.10 27.78
C VAL A 39 -29.28 -52.57 28.39
N ARG A 40 -29.17 -53.30 29.50
CA ARG A 40 -30.31 -53.66 30.36
C ARG A 40 -30.29 -52.79 31.60
N HIS A 41 -31.42 -52.15 31.90
CA HIS A 41 -31.58 -51.34 33.11
C HIS A 41 -32.12 -52.17 34.29
N GLY A 42 -31.53 -51.98 35.46
CA GLY A 42 -32.08 -52.41 36.74
C GLY A 42 -32.53 -51.21 37.57
N LYS A 43 -33.03 -51.46 38.78
CA LYS A 43 -33.54 -50.40 39.68
C LYS A 43 -32.50 -49.32 40.06
N ALA A 44 -31.21 -49.59 39.90
CA ALA A 44 -30.10 -48.69 40.25
C ALA A 44 -29.33 -48.12 39.03
N GLY A 45 -29.80 -48.35 37.81
CA GLY A 45 -29.14 -47.95 36.56
C GLY A 45 -28.78 -49.14 35.67
N VAL A 46 -27.85 -48.96 34.73
CA VAL A 46 -27.41 -50.02 33.82
C VAL A 46 -26.80 -51.18 34.59
N VAL A 47 -27.33 -52.39 34.41
CA VAL A 47 -26.85 -53.61 35.07
C VAL A 47 -26.09 -54.55 34.13
N GLU A 48 -26.26 -54.40 32.82
CA GLU A 48 -25.62 -55.26 31.83
C GLU A 48 -25.46 -54.55 30.48
N VAL A 49 -24.32 -54.75 29.83
CA VAL A 49 -24.00 -54.26 28.47
C VAL A 49 -23.93 -55.47 27.55
N LEU A 50 -24.85 -55.57 26.58
CA LEU A 50 -25.12 -56.82 25.88
C LEU A 50 -24.39 -56.93 24.53
N SER A 51 -24.40 -55.88 23.71
CA SER A 51 -23.71 -55.87 22.40
C SER A 51 -23.69 -54.48 21.75
N ASP A 52 -22.84 -54.32 20.74
CA ASP A 52 -22.96 -53.25 19.73
C ASP A 52 -24.08 -53.63 18.73
N GLY A 53 -25.19 -52.88 18.73
CA GLY A 53 -26.18 -52.91 17.63
C GLY A 53 -27.39 -53.86 17.75
N GLY A 54 -27.75 -54.38 18.93
CA GLY A 54 -28.94 -55.22 19.14
C GLY A 54 -30.29 -54.48 18.93
N LYS A 55 -31.38 -55.18 18.53
CA LYS A 55 -32.73 -54.60 18.38
C LYS A 55 -33.26 -54.05 19.72
N GLU A 56 -34.02 -52.97 19.64
CA GLU A 56 -34.72 -52.37 20.78
C GLU A 56 -35.94 -53.24 21.12
N ASP A 57 -36.07 -53.67 22.38
CA ASP A 57 -37.23 -54.39 22.92
C ASP A 57 -37.59 -53.82 24.32
N ASP A 58 -38.69 -54.30 24.92
CA ASP A 58 -39.19 -53.76 26.20
C ASP A 58 -38.23 -53.99 27.39
N GLU A 59 -37.22 -54.88 27.28
CA GLU A 59 -36.23 -55.15 28.34
C GLU A 59 -34.88 -54.43 28.10
N HIS A 60 -34.63 -53.89 26.90
CA HIS A 60 -33.31 -53.41 26.48
C HIS A 60 -33.34 -52.00 25.87
N GLU A 61 -32.59 -51.08 26.47
CA GLU A 61 -32.43 -49.70 26.00
C GLU A 61 -31.14 -49.54 25.19
N ARG A 62 -31.12 -48.57 24.26
CA ARG A 62 -29.93 -48.23 23.47
C ARG A 62 -29.29 -46.95 24.01
N LEU A 63 -28.02 -47.02 24.36
CA LEU A 63 -27.21 -45.86 24.76
C LEU A 63 -26.25 -45.45 23.64
N SER A 64 -26.22 -44.15 23.38
CA SER A 64 -25.25 -43.51 22.50
C SER A 64 -24.06 -43.04 23.34
N VAL A 65 -22.87 -43.60 23.09
CA VAL A 65 -21.63 -43.17 23.74
C VAL A 65 -20.80 -42.38 22.75
N VAL A 66 -20.74 -41.06 22.90
CA VAL A 66 -19.93 -40.19 22.04
C VAL A 66 -18.64 -39.85 22.75
N HIS A 67 -17.51 -40.20 22.14
CA HIS A 67 -16.17 -39.96 22.69
C HIS A 67 -15.35 -39.11 21.73
N VAL A 68 -14.88 -37.96 22.19
CA VAL A 68 -14.21 -36.96 21.35
C VAL A 68 -12.92 -36.50 22.00
N HIS A 69 -11.83 -36.46 21.22
CA HIS A 69 -10.53 -35.93 21.64
C HIS A 69 -10.31 -34.56 21.01
N VAL A 70 -9.94 -33.58 21.84
CA VAL A 70 -9.66 -32.20 21.42
C VAL A 70 -8.32 -31.71 22.01
N PRO A 71 -7.75 -30.60 21.50
CA PRO A 71 -6.63 -29.93 22.14
C PRO A 71 -6.88 -29.67 23.64
N ARG A 72 -5.80 -29.53 24.42
CA ARG A 72 -5.91 -29.39 25.88
C ARG A 72 -6.69 -28.12 26.23
N LEU A 73 -7.80 -28.31 26.96
CA LEU A 73 -8.62 -27.23 27.50
C LEU A 73 -8.15 -26.84 28.91
N THR A 74 -8.32 -25.58 29.25
CA THR A 74 -8.26 -25.07 30.62
C THR A 74 -9.47 -25.54 31.43
N ALA A 75 -9.38 -25.44 32.76
CA ALA A 75 -10.49 -25.83 33.64
C ALA A 75 -11.76 -25.00 33.40
N GLU A 76 -11.60 -23.71 33.08
CA GLU A 76 -12.71 -22.80 32.78
C GLU A 76 -13.37 -23.15 31.43
N GLU A 77 -12.58 -23.39 30.39
CA GLU A 77 -13.09 -23.84 29.09
C GLU A 77 -13.84 -25.18 29.20
N ALA A 78 -13.30 -26.13 29.98
CA ALA A 78 -13.93 -27.43 30.19
C ALA A 78 -15.28 -27.33 30.94
N LYS A 79 -15.35 -26.49 31.98
CA LYS A 79 -16.60 -26.21 32.70
C LYS A 79 -17.63 -25.56 31.77
N SER A 80 -17.20 -24.56 31.01
CA SER A 80 -18.04 -23.83 30.06
C SER A 80 -18.58 -24.75 28.95
N LEU A 81 -17.74 -25.64 28.40
CA LEU A 81 -18.16 -26.64 27.41
C LEU A 81 -19.16 -27.64 28.00
N THR A 82 -18.95 -28.08 29.25
CA THR A 82 -19.87 -29.00 29.94
C THR A 82 -21.26 -28.39 30.07
N GLU A 83 -21.35 -27.12 30.48
CA GLU A 83 -22.63 -26.39 30.59
C GLU A 83 -23.32 -26.25 29.23
N ARG A 84 -22.58 -25.90 28.17
CA ARG A 84 -23.11 -25.80 26.82
C ARG A 84 -23.60 -27.13 26.27
N LEU A 85 -22.84 -28.22 26.45
CA LEU A 85 -23.24 -29.56 26.05
C LEU A 85 -24.52 -29.99 26.77
N ARG A 86 -24.65 -29.77 28.09
CA ARG A 86 -25.88 -30.07 28.84
C ARG A 86 -27.09 -29.32 28.29
N LYS A 87 -26.94 -28.02 28.01
CA LYS A 87 -28.01 -27.20 27.41
C LYS A 87 -28.38 -27.67 26.00
N MET A 88 -27.39 -28.03 25.19
CA MET A 88 -27.63 -28.56 23.85
C MET A 88 -28.40 -29.90 23.93
N LEU A 89 -27.97 -30.82 24.82
CA LEU A 89 -28.62 -32.12 24.99
C LEU A 89 -30.07 -31.99 25.49
N SER A 90 -30.37 -31.01 26.35
CA SER A 90 -31.75 -30.74 26.75
C SER A 90 -32.61 -30.26 25.59
N GLN A 91 -32.07 -29.45 24.68
CA GLN A 91 -32.76 -29.03 23.46
C GLN A 91 -32.97 -30.18 22.47
N VAL A 92 -31.99 -31.06 22.29
CA VAL A 92 -32.15 -32.28 21.46
C VAL A 92 -33.30 -33.13 22.02
N ARG A 93 -33.29 -33.40 23.33
CA ARG A 93 -34.34 -34.18 23.99
C ARG A 93 -35.71 -33.54 23.82
N ALA A 94 -35.83 -32.23 24.03
CA ALA A 94 -37.09 -31.51 23.87
C ALA A 94 -37.62 -31.60 22.42
N ALA A 95 -36.77 -31.37 21.42
CA ALA A 95 -37.16 -31.45 20.01
C ALA A 95 -37.63 -32.85 19.60
N VAL A 96 -36.96 -33.91 20.09
CA VAL A 96 -37.31 -35.30 19.77
C VAL A 96 -38.60 -35.74 20.46
N ILE A 97 -38.77 -35.46 21.77
CA ILE A 97 -39.95 -35.89 22.53
C ILE A 97 -41.23 -35.24 21.99
N ASP A 98 -41.19 -33.95 21.70
CA ASP A 98 -42.37 -33.21 21.23
C ASP A 98 -42.60 -33.31 19.71
N TRP A 99 -41.77 -34.06 18.97
CA TRP A 99 -41.88 -34.19 17.51
C TRP A 99 -43.31 -34.51 17.04
N LYS A 100 -43.93 -35.56 17.59
CA LYS A 100 -45.29 -35.97 17.24
C LYS A 100 -46.33 -34.90 17.59
N ARG A 101 -46.13 -34.16 18.69
CA ARG A 101 -47.01 -33.05 19.11
C ARG A 101 -46.88 -31.85 18.17
N MET A 102 -45.67 -31.55 17.71
CA MET A 102 -45.42 -30.51 16.71
C MET A 102 -46.11 -30.83 15.38
N LEU A 103 -46.00 -32.09 14.90
CA LEU A 103 -46.72 -32.53 13.69
C LEU A 103 -48.24 -32.41 13.86
N ALA A 104 -48.79 -32.89 14.99
CA ALA A 104 -50.22 -32.76 15.26
C ALA A 104 -50.69 -31.29 15.28
N ARG A 105 -49.88 -30.39 15.84
CA ARG A 105 -50.19 -28.95 15.84
C ARG A 105 -50.12 -28.32 14.46
N LEU A 106 -49.19 -28.76 13.60
CA LEU A 106 -49.11 -28.35 12.21
C LEU A 106 -50.33 -28.82 11.42
N ASP A 107 -50.73 -30.09 11.57
CA ASP A 107 -51.93 -30.64 10.95
C ASP A 107 -53.20 -29.89 11.36
N GLN A 108 -53.25 -29.44 12.62
CA GLN A 108 -54.32 -28.55 13.08
C GLN A 108 -54.32 -27.21 12.32
N ALA A 109 -53.16 -26.56 12.14
CA ALA A 109 -53.08 -25.30 11.38
C ALA A 109 -53.49 -25.50 9.91
N ILE A 110 -53.09 -26.63 9.30
CA ILE A 110 -53.49 -27.01 7.94
C ILE A 110 -55.01 -27.18 7.86
N SER A 111 -55.62 -27.86 8.82
CA SER A 111 -57.07 -28.05 8.91
C SER A 111 -57.82 -26.72 9.08
N GLU A 112 -57.30 -25.82 9.92
CA GLU A 112 -57.85 -24.48 10.13
C GLU A 112 -57.90 -23.69 8.81
N PHE A 113 -56.83 -23.70 8.00
CA PHE A 113 -56.83 -23.07 6.67
C PHE A 113 -57.74 -23.75 5.65
N ARG A 114 -57.98 -25.07 5.75
CA ARG A 114 -58.86 -25.79 4.81
C ARG A 114 -60.34 -25.51 5.04
N TYR A 115 -60.76 -25.44 6.30
CA TYR A 115 -62.17 -25.50 6.66
C TYR A 115 -62.70 -24.22 7.31
N SER A 116 -61.84 -23.33 7.80
CA SER A 116 -62.28 -22.07 8.42
C SER A 116 -62.40 -20.95 7.38
N ALA A 117 -63.32 -20.03 7.60
CA ALA A 117 -63.42 -18.82 6.77
C ALA A 117 -62.25 -17.88 7.09
N VAL A 118 -61.23 -17.86 6.23
CA VAL A 118 -60.08 -16.95 6.34
C VAL A 118 -60.21 -15.80 5.33
N PRO A 119 -59.94 -14.54 5.71
CA PRO A 119 -60.08 -13.36 4.85
C PRO A 119 -58.87 -13.18 3.92
N LEU A 120 -58.43 -14.25 3.26
CA LEU A 120 -57.26 -14.27 2.37
C LEU A 120 -57.62 -14.83 0.98
N ASP A 121 -56.79 -14.54 -0.02
CA ASP A 121 -56.97 -15.10 -1.37
C ASP A 121 -56.86 -16.63 -1.37
N LYS A 122 -57.80 -17.29 -2.06
CA LYS A 122 -57.90 -18.76 -2.08
C LYS A 122 -56.67 -19.44 -2.67
N LYS A 123 -56.00 -18.85 -3.68
CA LYS A 123 -54.78 -19.43 -4.25
C LYS A 123 -53.61 -19.32 -3.28
N SER A 124 -53.48 -18.18 -2.60
CA SER A 124 -52.45 -18.01 -1.57
C SER A 124 -52.64 -18.99 -0.40
N VAL A 125 -53.88 -19.22 0.04
CA VAL A 125 -54.19 -20.21 1.10
C VAL A 125 -53.89 -21.63 0.64
N ALA A 126 -54.28 -22.01 -0.59
CA ALA A 126 -53.99 -23.32 -1.15
C ALA A 126 -52.47 -23.59 -1.25
N GLU A 127 -51.69 -22.58 -1.66
CA GLU A 127 -50.24 -22.70 -1.75
C GLU A 127 -49.59 -22.78 -0.35
N ALA A 128 -50.12 -22.06 0.64
CA ALA A 128 -49.67 -22.16 2.02
C ALA A 128 -49.94 -23.53 2.63
N ILE A 129 -51.12 -24.11 2.40
CA ILE A 129 -51.46 -25.48 2.79
C ILE A 129 -50.45 -26.46 2.18
N ALA A 130 -50.23 -26.37 0.86
CA ALA A 130 -49.28 -27.23 0.16
C ALA A 130 -47.86 -27.10 0.72
N PHE A 131 -47.45 -25.89 1.12
CA PHE A 131 -46.14 -25.68 1.75
C PHE A 131 -46.06 -26.29 3.15
N LEU A 132 -47.08 -26.11 4.00
CA LEU A 132 -47.10 -26.71 5.34
C LEU A 132 -47.12 -28.24 5.28
N GLU A 133 -47.85 -28.84 4.34
CA GLU A 133 -47.81 -30.28 4.07
C GLU A 133 -46.43 -30.71 3.58
N TRP A 134 -45.82 -29.93 2.69
CA TRP A 134 -44.46 -30.21 2.24
C TRP A 134 -43.45 -30.16 3.40
N LEU A 135 -43.57 -29.22 4.34
CA LEU A 135 -42.73 -29.21 5.55
C LEU A 135 -42.93 -30.49 6.38
N ARG A 136 -44.20 -30.91 6.56
CA ARG A 136 -44.58 -32.12 7.30
C ARG A 136 -43.98 -33.39 6.69
N ASP A 137 -43.93 -33.46 5.36
CA ASP A 137 -43.51 -34.64 4.60
C ASP A 137 -41.96 -34.70 4.46
N ASP A 138 -41.26 -34.63 5.60
CA ASP A 138 -39.80 -34.76 5.77
C ASP A 138 -38.92 -33.71 5.05
N ASN A 139 -39.49 -32.57 4.66
CA ASN A 139 -38.71 -31.47 4.07
C ASN A 139 -38.27 -30.41 5.09
N PHE A 140 -38.69 -30.57 6.36
CA PHE A 140 -38.31 -29.68 7.46
C PHE A 140 -38.08 -30.45 8.76
N THR A 141 -36.94 -30.23 9.39
CA THR A 141 -36.66 -30.69 10.75
C THR A 141 -37.27 -29.69 11.73
N PHE A 142 -38.47 -29.99 12.24
CA PHE A 142 -39.12 -29.20 13.29
C PHE A 142 -38.37 -29.32 14.62
N LEU A 143 -37.99 -28.17 15.17
CA LEU A 143 -37.25 -28.09 16.43
C LEU A 143 -38.08 -27.44 17.55
N GLY A 144 -39.00 -26.55 17.22
CA GLY A 144 -39.92 -26.00 18.20
C GLY A 144 -41.10 -25.24 17.61
N MET A 145 -42.17 -25.11 18.40
CA MET A 145 -43.35 -24.34 18.03
C MET A 145 -43.86 -23.51 19.21
N ARG A 146 -44.40 -22.32 18.95
CA ARG A 146 -45.01 -21.46 19.98
C ARG A 146 -46.15 -20.64 19.39
N GLU A 147 -47.26 -20.55 20.11
CA GLU A 147 -48.39 -19.71 19.72
C GLU A 147 -48.30 -18.33 20.36
N PHE A 148 -48.62 -17.32 19.57
CA PHE A 148 -48.81 -15.96 20.02
C PHE A 148 -50.23 -15.50 19.69
N LYS A 149 -50.83 -14.76 20.63
CA LYS A 149 -52.09 -14.04 20.43
C LYS A 149 -51.77 -12.63 19.99
N TYR A 150 -52.52 -12.11 19.01
CA TYR A 150 -52.43 -10.72 18.61
C TYR A 150 -53.45 -9.89 19.36
N VAL A 151 -52.99 -8.84 20.05
CA VAL A 151 -53.81 -7.94 20.86
C VAL A 151 -53.64 -6.52 20.31
N GLY A 152 -54.74 -5.80 20.06
CA GLY A 152 -54.73 -4.44 19.53
C GLY A 152 -55.02 -4.33 18.02
N GLY A 153 -54.81 -3.14 17.45
CA GLY A 153 -55.09 -2.83 16.03
C GLY A 153 -53.83 -2.75 15.16
N GLU A 154 -53.99 -2.40 13.89
CA GLU A 154 -52.90 -2.38 12.89
C GLU A 154 -51.68 -1.53 13.29
N GLU A 155 -51.89 -0.36 13.89
CA GLU A 155 -50.81 0.55 14.27
C GLU A 155 -50.20 0.25 15.66
N SER A 156 -51.01 -0.24 16.61
CA SER A 156 -50.63 -0.37 18.03
C SER A 156 -50.56 -1.80 18.57
N GLY A 157 -50.92 -2.81 17.77
CA GLY A 157 -51.06 -4.17 18.25
C GLY A 157 -49.75 -4.91 18.55
N SER A 158 -49.80 -5.86 19.47
CA SER A 158 -48.68 -6.68 19.95
C SER A 158 -49.00 -8.18 19.88
N LEU A 159 -47.98 -8.98 19.63
CA LEU A 159 -47.97 -10.42 19.86
C LEU A 159 -47.57 -10.72 21.30
N GLU A 160 -48.52 -11.32 22.02
CA GLU A 160 -48.35 -11.83 23.37
C GLU A 160 -48.32 -13.35 23.34
N ARG A 161 -47.63 -13.99 24.30
CA ARG A 161 -47.60 -15.46 24.36
C ARG A 161 -49.01 -15.97 24.64
N ALA A 162 -49.46 -16.98 23.90
CA ALA A 162 -50.71 -17.65 24.20
C ALA A 162 -50.59 -18.45 25.51
N ASP A 163 -51.73 -18.77 26.15
CA ASP A 163 -51.81 -19.62 27.36
C ASP A 163 -51.54 -21.11 27.07
N LYS A 164 -50.78 -21.41 26.01
CA LYS A 164 -50.40 -22.76 25.61
C LYS A 164 -48.89 -22.91 25.78
N PRO A 165 -48.42 -24.04 26.33
CA PRO A 165 -46.99 -24.30 26.42
C PRO A 165 -46.39 -24.36 25.02
N GLY A 166 -45.16 -23.85 24.88
CA GLY A 166 -44.38 -24.08 23.67
C GLY A 166 -43.97 -25.54 23.56
N LEU A 167 -43.70 -25.98 22.33
CA LEU A 167 -43.27 -27.34 22.01
C LEU A 167 -41.81 -27.35 21.58
N GLY A 168 -41.13 -28.47 21.83
CA GLY A 168 -39.73 -28.67 21.45
C GLY A 168 -38.80 -27.68 22.16
N ILE A 169 -37.82 -27.12 21.45
CA ILE A 169 -36.90 -26.11 22.01
C ILE A 169 -37.61 -24.84 22.47
N LEU A 170 -38.83 -24.57 22.00
CA LEU A 170 -39.62 -23.41 22.41
C LEU A 170 -40.50 -23.68 23.64
N SER A 171 -40.42 -24.86 24.25
CA SER A 171 -40.92 -25.08 25.61
C SER A 171 -40.17 -24.22 26.63
N ASP A 172 -38.87 -23.99 26.39
CA ASP A 172 -38.04 -23.08 27.18
C ASP A 172 -38.37 -21.60 26.84
N PRO A 173 -38.89 -20.82 27.80
CA PRO A 173 -39.26 -19.42 27.58
C PRO A 173 -38.08 -18.52 27.18
N ASP A 174 -36.85 -18.90 27.52
CA ASP A 174 -35.62 -18.12 27.31
C ASP A 174 -35.01 -18.35 25.93
N VAL A 175 -35.55 -19.30 25.15
CA VAL A 175 -35.21 -19.45 23.74
C VAL A 175 -35.86 -18.33 22.92
N LEU A 176 -35.08 -17.28 22.71
CA LEU A 176 -35.46 -16.10 21.93
C LEU A 176 -35.05 -16.24 20.46
N VAL A 177 -36.05 -16.43 19.59
CA VAL A 177 -35.91 -16.64 18.13
C VAL A 177 -35.62 -15.35 17.37
N LEU A 178 -36.30 -14.26 17.76
CA LEU A 178 -36.17 -12.93 17.17
C LEU A 178 -35.65 -11.97 18.24
N ARG A 179 -34.59 -11.20 17.90
CA ARG A 179 -33.93 -10.26 18.81
C ARG A 179 -33.57 -8.97 18.07
N ARG A 180 -33.53 -7.85 18.78
CA ARG A 180 -32.89 -6.61 18.32
C ARG A 180 -31.84 -6.24 19.36
N GLY A 181 -30.56 -6.39 19.01
CA GLY A 181 -29.48 -6.34 20.01
C GLY A 181 -29.62 -7.47 21.04
N THR A 182 -29.65 -7.11 22.32
CA THR A 182 -29.79 -8.04 23.46
C THR A 182 -31.26 -8.28 23.87
N GLU A 183 -32.22 -7.51 23.34
CA GLU A 183 -33.61 -7.57 23.77
C GLU A 183 -34.44 -8.56 22.95
N ALA A 184 -35.36 -9.25 23.65
CA ALA A 184 -36.40 -10.05 23.02
C ALA A 184 -37.39 -9.12 22.31
N VAL A 185 -37.64 -9.34 21.02
CA VAL A 185 -38.69 -8.60 20.31
C VAL A 185 -39.76 -9.58 19.87
N THR A 186 -40.92 -9.51 20.50
CA THR A 186 -42.09 -10.32 20.13
C THR A 186 -42.87 -9.70 18.97
N THR A 187 -42.86 -8.37 18.88
CA THR A 187 -43.59 -7.61 17.85
C THR A 187 -42.73 -6.51 17.27
N THR A 188 -42.45 -6.58 15.98
CA THR A 188 -41.80 -5.50 15.22
C THR A 188 -42.80 -4.87 14.24
N PRO A 189 -42.54 -3.66 13.70
CA PRO A 189 -43.35 -3.09 12.63
C PRO A 189 -43.52 -4.02 11.42
N GLU A 190 -42.50 -4.81 11.10
CA GLU A 190 -42.50 -5.74 9.97
C GLU A 190 -43.36 -6.98 10.24
N ILE A 191 -43.36 -7.50 11.47
CA ILE A 191 -44.30 -8.57 11.87
C ILE A 191 -45.73 -8.04 11.83
N ARG A 192 -45.98 -6.79 12.27
CA ARG A 192 -47.31 -6.17 12.12
C ARG A 192 -47.71 -6.05 10.65
N ALA A 193 -46.82 -5.55 9.80
CA ALA A 193 -47.06 -5.45 8.36
C ALA A 193 -47.33 -6.83 7.73
N PHE A 194 -46.64 -7.88 8.16
CA PHE A 194 -46.94 -9.25 7.76
C PHE A 194 -48.34 -9.68 8.25
N LEU A 195 -48.65 -9.51 9.54
CA LEU A 195 -49.92 -9.92 10.16
C LEU A 195 -51.14 -9.28 9.49
N HIS A 196 -51.04 -8.03 9.06
CA HIS A 196 -52.09 -7.31 8.32
C HIS A 196 -51.98 -7.43 6.80
N GLY A 197 -50.87 -7.98 6.28
CA GLY A 197 -50.65 -8.19 4.85
C GLY A 197 -51.48 -9.33 4.25
N PRO A 198 -51.47 -9.48 2.91
CA PRO A 198 -52.27 -10.50 2.21
C PRO A 198 -51.69 -11.92 2.29
N GLU A 199 -50.47 -12.08 2.81
CA GLU A 199 -49.78 -13.37 2.83
C GLU A 199 -50.19 -14.23 4.03
N PRO A 200 -50.51 -15.52 3.86
CA PRO A 200 -50.90 -16.42 4.95
C PRO A 200 -49.74 -16.82 5.88
N LEU A 201 -48.51 -16.83 5.35
CA LEU A 201 -47.31 -17.20 6.10
C LEU A 201 -46.08 -16.40 5.64
N ILE A 202 -45.05 -16.39 6.47
CA ILE A 202 -43.74 -15.79 6.18
C ILE A 202 -42.62 -16.77 6.51
N VAL A 203 -41.58 -16.80 5.66
CA VAL A 203 -40.36 -17.57 5.90
C VAL A 203 -39.16 -16.62 6.00
N THR A 204 -38.44 -16.66 7.13
CA THR A 204 -37.23 -15.85 7.38
C THR A 204 -36.18 -16.67 8.13
N LYS A 205 -34.94 -16.17 8.22
CA LYS A 205 -33.98 -16.66 9.21
C LYS A 205 -34.23 -16.03 10.58
N ALA A 206 -34.06 -16.82 11.63
CA ALA A 206 -33.99 -16.38 13.01
C ALA A 206 -32.60 -15.83 13.35
N ASN A 207 -32.47 -15.12 14.47
CA ASN A 207 -31.16 -14.63 14.94
C ASN A 207 -30.38 -15.67 15.76
N ALA A 208 -31.05 -16.76 16.15
CA ALA A 208 -30.44 -17.85 16.88
C ALA A 208 -29.96 -18.95 15.93
N LYS A 209 -28.74 -19.44 16.17
CA LYS A 209 -28.27 -20.69 15.57
C LYS A 209 -28.93 -21.88 16.27
N SER A 210 -29.21 -22.94 15.52
CA SER A 210 -29.77 -24.16 16.08
C SER A 210 -28.76 -24.83 17.00
N LEU A 211 -29.18 -25.22 18.22
CA LEU A 211 -28.38 -26.11 19.05
C LEU A 211 -28.52 -27.60 18.65
N VAL A 212 -29.52 -27.92 17.84
CA VAL A 212 -29.88 -29.28 17.42
C VAL A 212 -29.53 -29.48 15.95
N HIS A 213 -28.98 -30.64 15.61
CA HIS A 213 -28.56 -31.05 14.29
C HIS A 213 -27.40 -30.20 13.73
N ARG A 214 -27.69 -29.24 12.84
CA ARG A 214 -26.67 -28.41 12.17
C ARG A 214 -26.52 -27.04 12.82
N ARG A 215 -25.27 -26.58 13.03
CA ARG A 215 -24.94 -25.22 13.57
C ARG A 215 -25.12 -24.10 12.55
N ILE A 216 -26.34 -23.92 12.10
CA ILE A 216 -26.75 -22.84 11.19
C ILE A 216 -27.89 -22.03 11.83
N TYR A 217 -28.15 -20.83 11.29
CA TYR A 217 -29.28 -20.02 11.71
C TYR A 217 -30.59 -20.77 11.50
N LEU A 218 -31.44 -20.78 12.53
CA LEU A 218 -32.75 -21.43 12.48
C LEU A 218 -33.62 -20.80 11.38
N ASP A 219 -34.37 -21.66 10.69
CA ASP A 219 -35.46 -21.24 9.83
C ASP A 219 -36.68 -20.93 10.68
N TYR A 220 -37.32 -19.82 10.35
CA TYR A 220 -38.53 -19.33 10.97
C TYR A 220 -39.66 -19.40 9.96
N VAL A 221 -40.76 -20.05 10.33
CA VAL A 221 -42.02 -20.02 9.59
C VAL A 221 -43.10 -19.46 10.51
N GLY A 222 -43.60 -18.28 10.17
CA GLY A 222 -44.71 -17.63 10.88
C GLY A 222 -46.00 -17.88 10.13
N VAL A 223 -46.96 -18.56 10.76
CA VAL A 223 -48.27 -18.90 10.16
C VAL A 223 -49.35 -18.10 10.85
N LYS A 224 -50.17 -17.36 10.10
CA LYS A 224 -51.30 -16.62 10.70
C LYS A 224 -52.34 -17.58 11.25
N THR A 225 -52.85 -17.29 12.44
CA THR A 225 -53.99 -17.98 13.01
C THR A 225 -55.20 -17.06 13.02
N TYR A 226 -56.39 -17.64 12.83
CA TYR A 226 -57.66 -16.91 12.78
C TYR A 226 -58.63 -17.48 13.80
N THR A 227 -59.52 -16.63 14.28
CA THR A 227 -60.66 -17.03 15.10
C THR A 227 -61.71 -17.73 14.22
N ALA A 228 -62.65 -18.46 14.82
CA ALA A 228 -63.77 -19.08 14.09
C ALA A 228 -64.63 -18.08 13.28
N LYS A 229 -64.56 -16.78 13.60
CA LYS A 229 -65.24 -15.69 12.88
C LYS A 229 -64.40 -15.08 11.76
N GLY A 230 -63.21 -15.60 11.48
CA GLY A 230 -62.30 -15.13 10.44
C GLY A 230 -61.47 -13.89 10.81
N ALA A 231 -61.54 -13.39 12.04
CA ALA A 231 -60.65 -12.32 12.51
C ALA A 231 -59.26 -12.87 12.86
N LEU A 232 -58.20 -12.09 12.60
CA LEU A 232 -56.82 -12.44 12.96
C LEU A 232 -56.72 -12.72 14.47
N ALA A 233 -56.29 -13.93 14.84
CA ALA A 233 -56.11 -14.35 16.23
C ALA A 233 -54.66 -14.23 16.69
N GLY A 234 -53.70 -14.38 15.77
CA GLY A 234 -52.28 -14.29 16.08
C GLY A 234 -51.39 -15.06 15.12
N GLU A 235 -50.35 -15.69 15.69
CA GLU A 235 -49.30 -16.37 14.93
C GLU A 235 -48.93 -17.72 15.58
N LEU A 236 -48.90 -18.77 14.77
CA LEU A 236 -48.15 -20.00 15.08
C LEU A 236 -46.73 -19.83 14.57
N ARG A 237 -45.78 -19.76 15.50
CA ARG A 237 -44.37 -19.65 15.21
C ARG A 237 -43.73 -21.04 15.18
N ILE A 238 -43.16 -21.39 14.05
CA ILE A 238 -42.47 -22.67 13.84
C ILE A 238 -40.98 -22.36 13.62
N VAL A 239 -40.11 -23.08 14.33
CA VAL A 239 -38.66 -23.01 14.13
C VAL A 239 -38.07 -24.38 13.84
N GLY A 240 -37.08 -24.40 12.96
CA GLY A 240 -36.44 -25.65 12.55
C GLY A 240 -35.38 -25.43 11.49
N LEU A 241 -35.12 -26.45 10.69
CA LEU A 241 -34.13 -26.45 9.62
C LEU A 241 -34.71 -27.12 8.38
N PHE A 242 -34.59 -26.49 7.20
CA PHE A 242 -34.89 -27.18 5.94
C PHE A 242 -33.97 -28.38 5.71
N THR A 243 -34.51 -29.53 5.30
CA THR A 243 -33.69 -30.72 5.02
C THR A 243 -32.97 -30.61 3.68
N SER A 244 -32.10 -31.56 3.35
CA SER A 244 -31.31 -31.54 2.11
C SER A 244 -32.16 -31.47 0.84
N THR A 245 -33.39 -32.00 0.87
CA THR A 245 -34.33 -31.98 -0.27
C THR A 245 -34.71 -30.58 -0.70
N ALA A 246 -34.79 -29.62 0.23
CA ALA A 246 -35.03 -28.22 -0.06
C ALA A 246 -33.93 -27.61 -0.94
N TYR A 247 -32.71 -28.16 -0.85
CA TYR A 247 -31.54 -27.65 -1.56
C TYR A 247 -31.23 -28.42 -2.84
N THR A 248 -31.81 -29.61 -3.05
CA THR A 248 -31.51 -30.46 -4.22
C THR A 248 -32.68 -30.60 -5.20
N ARG A 249 -33.93 -30.35 -4.75
CA ARG A 249 -35.09 -30.34 -5.63
C ARG A 249 -35.21 -29.04 -6.41
N SER A 250 -35.86 -29.13 -7.57
CA SER A 250 -36.22 -27.98 -8.39
C SER A 250 -37.09 -27.00 -7.62
N VAL A 251 -36.82 -25.70 -7.75
CA VAL A 251 -37.64 -24.64 -7.12
C VAL A 251 -39.09 -24.67 -7.60
N MET A 252 -39.33 -25.21 -8.80
CA MET A 252 -40.68 -25.39 -9.38
C MET A 252 -41.49 -26.52 -8.71
N LYS A 253 -40.84 -27.38 -7.90
CA LYS A 253 -41.49 -28.47 -7.18
C LYS A 253 -41.70 -28.18 -5.69
N ILE A 254 -41.12 -27.09 -5.18
CA ILE A 254 -41.22 -26.70 -3.78
C ILE A 254 -42.38 -25.69 -3.68
N PRO A 255 -43.49 -26.01 -2.99
CA PRO A 255 -44.56 -25.04 -2.77
C PRO A 255 -44.02 -23.77 -2.11
N TYR A 256 -44.72 -22.66 -2.27
CA TYR A 256 -44.27 -21.30 -1.92
C TYR A 256 -43.15 -20.78 -2.84
N LEU A 257 -42.09 -21.54 -3.10
CA LEU A 257 -41.04 -21.15 -4.07
C LEU A 257 -41.53 -21.21 -5.51
N ARG A 258 -42.25 -22.28 -5.88
CA ARG A 258 -42.82 -22.44 -7.23
C ARG A 258 -43.75 -21.29 -7.59
N SER A 259 -44.61 -20.87 -6.66
CA SER A 259 -45.54 -19.75 -6.90
C SER A 259 -44.80 -18.44 -7.16
N LYS A 260 -43.72 -18.17 -6.41
CA LYS A 260 -42.83 -17.04 -6.69
C LYS A 260 -42.15 -17.16 -8.06
N ALA A 261 -41.62 -18.33 -8.39
CA ALA A 261 -40.94 -18.59 -9.66
C ALA A 261 -41.89 -18.44 -10.86
N GLU A 262 -43.07 -19.07 -10.81
CA GLU A 262 -44.12 -18.97 -11.82
C GLU A 262 -44.58 -17.52 -12.01
N THR A 263 -44.72 -16.76 -10.92
CA THR A 263 -45.06 -15.32 -11.00
C THR A 263 -43.99 -14.53 -11.76
N ILE A 264 -42.70 -14.84 -11.56
CA ILE A 264 -41.60 -14.17 -12.26
C ILE A 264 -41.57 -14.56 -13.74
N ILE A 265 -41.71 -15.86 -14.04
CA ILE A 265 -41.77 -16.38 -15.40
C ILE A 265 -42.94 -15.73 -16.15
N ALA A 266 -44.14 -15.72 -15.58
CA ALA A 266 -45.31 -15.10 -16.18
C ALA A 266 -45.12 -13.59 -16.42
N LYS A 267 -44.51 -12.87 -15.46
CA LYS A 267 -44.24 -11.43 -15.60
C LYS A 267 -43.06 -11.10 -16.51
N SER A 268 -42.25 -12.07 -16.91
CA SER A 268 -41.11 -11.84 -17.81
C SER A 268 -41.54 -11.66 -19.26
N GLY A 269 -42.68 -12.25 -19.65
CA GLY A 269 -43.15 -12.29 -21.04
C GLY A 269 -42.36 -13.24 -21.95
N PHE A 270 -41.35 -13.95 -21.44
CA PHE A 270 -40.59 -14.92 -22.22
C PHE A 270 -41.39 -16.21 -22.43
N ASN A 271 -41.27 -16.79 -23.63
CA ASN A 271 -41.71 -18.15 -23.87
C ASN A 271 -40.78 -19.12 -23.13
N PRO A 272 -41.30 -20.01 -22.25
CA PRO A 272 -40.47 -20.96 -21.48
C PRO A 272 -39.59 -21.88 -22.32
N ASN A 273 -39.95 -22.12 -23.59
CA ASN A 273 -39.22 -23.02 -24.47
C ASN A 273 -38.06 -22.36 -25.22
N ASP A 274 -38.04 -21.03 -25.26
CA ASP A 274 -37.02 -20.24 -25.96
C ASP A 274 -35.78 -20.05 -25.08
N HIS A 275 -34.69 -19.57 -25.70
CA HIS A 275 -33.40 -19.41 -25.02
C HIS A 275 -33.51 -18.57 -23.74
N SER A 276 -34.13 -17.38 -23.82
CA SER A 276 -34.29 -16.49 -22.66
C SER A 276 -35.20 -17.09 -21.57
N GLY A 277 -36.22 -17.87 -21.96
CA GLY A 277 -37.08 -18.58 -21.01
C GLY A 277 -36.34 -19.66 -20.23
N LYS A 278 -35.59 -20.52 -20.92
CA LYS A 278 -34.73 -21.54 -20.31
C LYS A 278 -33.63 -20.92 -19.44
N ALA A 279 -33.02 -19.84 -19.89
CA ALA A 279 -32.00 -19.12 -19.12
C ALA A 279 -32.58 -18.53 -17.83
N LEU A 280 -33.77 -17.92 -17.87
CA LEU A 280 -34.45 -17.42 -16.68
C LEU A 280 -34.76 -18.55 -15.68
N ILE A 281 -35.24 -19.70 -16.16
CA ILE A 281 -35.49 -20.88 -15.30
C ILE A 281 -34.18 -21.31 -14.62
N ASN A 282 -33.08 -21.41 -15.37
CA ASN A 282 -31.76 -21.76 -14.81
C ASN A 282 -31.27 -20.73 -13.77
N VAL A 283 -31.53 -19.44 -13.98
CA VAL A 283 -31.23 -18.39 -13.00
C VAL A 283 -32.01 -18.61 -11.71
N LEU A 284 -33.30 -18.94 -11.80
CA LEU A 284 -34.15 -19.21 -10.64
C LEU A 284 -33.72 -20.50 -9.90
N GLU A 285 -33.41 -21.57 -10.63
CA GLU A 285 -32.94 -22.84 -10.05
C GLU A 285 -31.58 -22.69 -9.33
N SER A 286 -30.68 -21.88 -9.88
CA SER A 286 -29.34 -21.64 -9.32
C SER A 286 -29.32 -20.55 -8.22
N TYR A 287 -30.43 -19.84 -8.02
CA TYR A 287 -30.53 -18.80 -6.99
C TYR A 287 -30.41 -19.43 -5.58
N PRO A 288 -29.70 -18.81 -4.61
CA PRO A 288 -29.49 -19.43 -3.31
C PRO A 288 -30.83 -19.71 -2.61
N ARG A 289 -31.04 -20.98 -2.21
CA ARG A 289 -32.33 -21.47 -1.72
C ARG A 289 -32.82 -20.72 -0.48
N ASP A 290 -31.93 -20.53 0.51
CA ASP A 290 -32.24 -19.76 1.71
C ASP A 290 -32.62 -18.30 1.40
N GLU A 291 -32.01 -17.70 0.38
CA GLU A 291 -32.35 -16.34 -0.05
C GLU A 291 -33.67 -16.31 -0.82
N PHE A 292 -33.97 -17.33 -1.64
CA PHE A 292 -35.23 -17.44 -2.41
C PHE A 292 -36.47 -17.44 -1.49
N PHE A 293 -36.41 -18.18 -0.37
CA PHE A 293 -37.49 -18.17 0.61
C PHE A 293 -37.79 -16.75 1.15
N GLN A 294 -36.75 -15.94 1.33
CA GLN A 294 -36.82 -14.66 2.03
C GLN A 294 -37.08 -13.47 1.10
N VAL A 295 -36.56 -13.52 -0.13
CA VAL A 295 -36.62 -12.39 -1.07
C VAL A 295 -38.07 -12.14 -1.54
N PRO A 296 -38.55 -10.89 -1.51
CA PRO A 296 -39.85 -10.53 -2.08
C PRO A 296 -39.84 -10.65 -3.61
N VAL A 297 -40.97 -11.01 -4.20
CA VAL A 297 -41.12 -11.19 -5.67
C VAL A 297 -40.61 -10.00 -6.50
N PRO A 298 -40.88 -8.73 -6.15
CA PRO A 298 -40.37 -7.60 -6.94
C PRO A 298 -38.84 -7.51 -6.96
N VAL A 299 -38.19 -7.78 -5.82
CA VAL A 299 -36.73 -7.77 -5.68
C VAL A 299 -36.13 -8.95 -6.41
N LEU A 300 -36.71 -10.15 -6.25
CA LEU A 300 -36.26 -11.35 -6.94
C LEU A 300 -36.35 -11.19 -8.46
N ARG A 301 -37.42 -10.58 -8.99
CA ARG A 301 -37.53 -10.27 -10.42
C ARG A 301 -36.41 -9.33 -10.88
N LYS A 302 -36.10 -8.27 -10.13
CA LYS A 302 -34.98 -7.36 -10.43
C LYS A 302 -33.65 -8.11 -10.44
N HIS A 303 -33.42 -8.97 -9.46
CA HIS A 303 -32.21 -9.78 -9.36
C HIS A 303 -32.11 -10.78 -10.50
N ALA A 304 -33.18 -11.54 -10.79
CA ALA A 304 -33.22 -12.51 -11.87
C ALA A 304 -32.92 -11.87 -13.23
N ASN A 305 -33.52 -10.71 -13.54
CA ASN A 305 -33.22 -9.96 -14.76
C ASN A 305 -31.77 -9.49 -14.82
N ALA A 306 -31.22 -9.02 -13.69
CA ALA A 306 -29.83 -8.59 -13.62
C ALA A 306 -28.86 -9.76 -13.85
N ILE A 307 -29.14 -10.94 -13.27
CA ILE A 307 -28.33 -12.16 -13.45
C ILE A 307 -28.45 -12.66 -14.90
N LEU A 308 -29.66 -12.65 -15.48
CA LEU A 308 -29.88 -13.04 -16.87
C LEU A 308 -29.01 -12.21 -17.83
N GLY A 309 -28.93 -10.89 -17.61
CA GLY A 309 -28.06 -10.01 -18.40
C GLY A 309 -26.55 -10.29 -18.25
N LEU A 310 -26.12 -11.01 -17.20
CA LEU A 310 -24.72 -11.43 -17.03
C LEU A 310 -24.36 -12.64 -17.90
N VAL A 311 -25.35 -13.42 -18.33
CA VAL A 311 -25.14 -14.55 -19.24
C VAL A 311 -24.66 -14.05 -20.59
N GLU A 312 -25.28 -12.98 -21.11
CA GLU A 312 -24.91 -12.37 -22.39
C GLU A 312 -23.72 -11.42 -22.27
N ARG A 313 -23.62 -10.67 -21.16
CA ARG A 313 -22.57 -9.67 -20.94
C ARG A 313 -21.94 -9.86 -19.55
N PRO A 314 -20.94 -10.75 -19.43
CA PRO A 314 -20.24 -10.96 -18.17
C PRO A 314 -19.62 -9.65 -17.65
N ARG A 315 -20.01 -9.26 -16.44
CA ARG A 315 -19.48 -8.06 -15.76
C ARG A 315 -19.65 -8.21 -14.26
N ILE A 316 -18.88 -7.41 -13.52
CA ILE A 316 -19.04 -7.32 -12.07
C ILE A 316 -20.45 -6.86 -11.75
N ARG A 317 -21.06 -7.52 -10.77
CA ARG A 317 -22.42 -7.21 -10.31
C ARG A 317 -22.53 -7.43 -8.82
N ALA A 318 -23.18 -6.52 -8.11
CA ALA A 318 -23.52 -6.68 -6.70
C ALA A 318 -25.03 -6.50 -6.50
N LEU A 319 -25.73 -7.58 -6.15
CA LEU A 319 -27.18 -7.58 -5.92
C LEU A 319 -27.44 -7.61 -4.42
N VAL A 320 -27.91 -6.49 -3.89
CA VAL A 320 -28.06 -6.24 -2.45
C VAL A 320 -29.53 -6.36 -2.05
N ARG A 321 -29.80 -7.11 -0.98
CA ARG A 321 -31.07 -7.09 -0.26
C ARG A 321 -30.81 -6.89 1.24
N ALA A 322 -31.28 -5.77 1.77
CA ALA A 322 -31.35 -5.57 3.21
C ALA A 322 -32.48 -6.46 3.78
N ASP A 323 -32.22 -7.06 4.94
CA ASP A 323 -33.26 -7.69 5.74
C ASP A 323 -34.30 -6.67 6.20
N GLN A 324 -35.58 -7.06 6.23
CA GLN A 324 -36.67 -6.13 6.58
C GLN A 324 -36.54 -5.58 8.00
N PHE A 325 -35.86 -6.31 8.88
CA PHE A 325 -35.67 -5.95 10.28
C PHE A 325 -34.28 -5.33 10.56
N ASP A 326 -33.53 -4.95 9.51
CA ASP A 326 -32.17 -4.40 9.61
C ASP A 326 -31.14 -5.33 10.30
N ARG A 327 -31.41 -6.65 10.35
CA ARG A 327 -30.56 -7.61 11.07
C ARG A 327 -29.34 -8.06 10.28
N PHE A 328 -29.45 -8.05 8.96
CA PHE A 328 -28.36 -8.41 8.07
C PHE A 328 -28.58 -7.85 6.66
N VAL A 329 -27.53 -7.88 5.85
CA VAL A 329 -27.60 -7.59 4.42
C VAL A 329 -27.13 -8.82 3.66
N SER A 330 -27.93 -9.25 2.69
CA SER A 330 -27.66 -10.34 1.77
C SER A 330 -27.15 -9.77 0.46
N ILE A 331 -25.93 -10.13 0.05
CA ILE A 331 -25.32 -9.60 -1.18
C ILE A 331 -24.85 -10.75 -2.07
N LEU A 332 -25.35 -10.81 -3.30
CA LEU A 332 -24.81 -11.69 -4.35
C LEU A 332 -23.80 -10.88 -5.18
N VAL A 333 -22.53 -11.24 -5.07
CA VAL A 333 -21.44 -10.63 -5.82
C VAL A 333 -21.02 -11.55 -6.94
N PHE A 334 -20.95 -11.04 -8.17
CA PHE A 334 -20.43 -11.73 -9.34
C PHE A 334 -19.12 -11.07 -9.76
N VAL A 335 -18.08 -11.87 -9.94
CA VAL A 335 -16.74 -11.44 -10.39
C VAL A 335 -16.23 -12.38 -11.49
N PRO A 336 -15.34 -11.92 -12.40
CA PRO A 336 -14.68 -12.80 -13.37
C PRO A 336 -14.01 -13.99 -12.69
N ARG A 337 -14.24 -15.19 -13.22
CA ARG A 337 -13.82 -16.45 -12.60
C ARG A 337 -12.30 -16.59 -12.53
N ASP A 338 -11.60 -16.08 -13.54
CA ASP A 338 -10.14 -16.01 -13.65
C ASP A 338 -9.51 -15.04 -12.65
N ARG A 339 -10.30 -14.16 -12.03
CA ARG A 339 -9.86 -13.15 -11.07
C ARG A 339 -10.38 -13.40 -9.65
N TYR A 340 -10.98 -14.57 -9.41
CA TYR A 340 -11.49 -14.95 -8.10
C TYR A 340 -10.48 -15.82 -7.35
N ASP A 341 -10.07 -15.36 -6.17
CA ASP A 341 -9.31 -16.15 -5.19
C ASP A 341 -9.76 -15.84 -3.75
N SER A 342 -9.10 -16.46 -2.77
CA SER A 342 -9.39 -16.24 -1.35
C SER A 342 -9.08 -14.81 -0.88
N VAL A 343 -8.07 -14.15 -1.44
CA VAL A 343 -7.63 -12.80 -1.06
C VAL A 343 -8.65 -11.76 -1.54
N VAL A 344 -9.09 -11.87 -2.80
CA VAL A 344 -10.15 -11.05 -3.40
C VAL A 344 -11.44 -11.21 -2.61
N ARG A 345 -11.83 -12.45 -2.28
CA ARG A 345 -13.01 -12.72 -1.43
C ARG A 345 -12.92 -12.01 -0.08
N GLU A 346 -11.75 -12.02 0.56
CA GLU A 346 -11.53 -11.36 1.85
C GLU A 346 -11.60 -9.84 1.75
N LYS A 347 -10.95 -9.25 0.73
CA LYS A 347 -11.01 -7.81 0.47
C LYS A 347 -12.45 -7.34 0.19
N ILE A 348 -13.21 -8.07 -0.63
CA ILE A 348 -14.62 -7.78 -0.88
C ILE A 348 -15.42 -7.89 0.42
N GLY A 349 -15.21 -8.96 1.20
CA GLY A 349 -15.88 -9.17 2.48
C GLY A 349 -15.59 -8.04 3.49
N ALA A 350 -14.34 -7.58 3.57
CA ALA A 350 -13.92 -6.47 4.42
C ALA A 350 -14.56 -5.15 3.98
N TYR A 351 -14.57 -4.86 2.68
CA TYR A 351 -15.25 -3.68 2.13
C TYR A 351 -16.75 -3.67 2.46
N LEU A 352 -17.46 -4.77 2.18
CA LEU A 352 -18.90 -4.89 2.46
C LEU A 352 -19.20 -4.79 3.96
N LYS A 353 -18.35 -5.37 4.81
CA LYS A 353 -18.45 -5.24 6.26
C LYS A 353 -18.42 -3.77 6.70
N THR A 354 -17.47 -3.00 6.17
CA THR A 354 -17.30 -1.58 6.50
C THR A 354 -18.48 -0.75 6.02
N VAL A 355 -18.84 -0.89 4.75
CA VAL A 355 -19.88 -0.07 4.10
C VAL A 355 -21.28 -0.32 4.67
N PHE A 356 -21.57 -1.54 5.12
CA PHE A 356 -22.82 -1.86 5.79
C PHE A 356 -22.71 -1.85 7.32
N GLU A 357 -21.63 -1.32 7.92
CA GLU A 357 -21.48 -1.15 9.37
C GLU A 357 -21.80 -2.44 10.16
N GLY A 358 -21.26 -3.57 9.70
CA GLY A 358 -21.63 -4.88 10.21
C GLY A 358 -20.45 -5.80 10.50
N ARG A 359 -20.73 -7.10 10.49
CA ARG A 359 -19.74 -8.18 10.54
C ARG A 359 -20.02 -9.17 9.42
N LEU A 360 -18.98 -9.73 8.83
CA LEU A 360 -19.15 -10.84 7.90
C LEU A 360 -19.61 -12.08 8.68
N SER A 361 -20.89 -12.44 8.55
CA SER A 361 -21.50 -13.56 9.28
C SER A 361 -21.33 -14.89 8.55
N ALA A 362 -21.42 -14.88 7.22
CA ALA A 362 -21.24 -16.05 6.38
C ALA A 362 -20.90 -15.63 4.95
N TYR A 363 -20.29 -16.54 4.20
CA TYR A 363 -20.12 -16.41 2.77
C TYR A 363 -20.25 -17.79 2.11
N TYR A 364 -20.80 -17.83 0.90
CA TYR A 364 -20.99 -19.06 0.14
C TYR A 364 -20.53 -18.85 -1.31
N PRO A 365 -19.32 -19.34 -1.67
CA PRO A 365 -18.87 -19.29 -3.06
C PRO A 365 -19.59 -20.34 -3.91
N ALA A 366 -19.86 -19.99 -5.16
CA ALA A 366 -20.44 -20.87 -6.16
C ALA A 366 -19.85 -20.53 -7.53
N PHE A 367 -19.63 -21.56 -8.35
CA PHE A 367 -19.11 -21.43 -9.71
C PHE A 367 -20.20 -21.86 -10.70
N PRO A 368 -21.18 -20.98 -11.00
CA PRO A 368 -22.20 -21.28 -12.00
C PRO A 368 -21.57 -21.47 -13.38
N GLU A 369 -22.33 -22.03 -14.33
CA GLU A 369 -21.90 -22.10 -15.73
C GLU A 369 -21.62 -20.70 -16.30
N GLY A 370 -20.54 -20.59 -17.08
CA GLY A 370 -20.06 -19.32 -17.65
C GLY A 370 -18.77 -18.80 -17.02
N GLY A 371 -18.44 -17.54 -17.34
CA GLY A 371 -17.17 -16.90 -16.98
C GLY A 371 -17.13 -16.18 -15.64
N LEU A 372 -18.16 -16.30 -14.80
CA LEU A 372 -18.26 -15.57 -13.53
C LEU A 372 -18.28 -16.53 -12.33
N ALA A 373 -17.55 -16.18 -11.28
CA ALA A 373 -17.75 -16.73 -9.95
C ALA A 373 -18.80 -15.90 -9.21
N ARG A 374 -19.66 -16.56 -8.42
CA ARG A 374 -20.63 -15.90 -7.53
C ARG A 374 -20.25 -16.15 -6.09
N VAL A 375 -20.23 -15.10 -5.27
CA VAL A 375 -20.13 -15.24 -3.82
C VAL A 375 -21.36 -14.61 -3.18
N HIS A 376 -22.05 -15.39 -2.35
CA HIS A 376 -23.16 -14.90 -1.55
C HIS A 376 -22.64 -14.51 -0.17
N PHE A 377 -22.60 -13.21 0.12
CA PHE A 377 -22.19 -12.66 1.40
C PHE A 377 -23.39 -12.35 2.28
N ILE A 378 -23.27 -12.67 3.57
CA ILE A 378 -24.20 -12.27 4.62
C ILE A 378 -23.46 -11.35 5.60
N ILE A 379 -23.82 -10.08 5.61
CA ILE A 379 -23.28 -9.09 6.56
C ILE A 379 -24.27 -8.95 7.72
N GLY A 380 -23.96 -9.56 8.86
CA GLY A 380 -24.77 -9.43 10.08
C GLY A 380 -24.61 -8.04 10.70
N ARG A 381 -25.70 -7.51 11.24
CA ARG A 381 -25.78 -6.18 11.84
C ARG A 381 -26.35 -6.25 13.25
N SER A 382 -25.97 -5.29 14.07
CA SER A 382 -26.44 -5.18 15.46
C SER A 382 -27.05 -3.82 15.80
N GLY A 383 -27.09 -2.86 14.86
CA GLY A 383 -27.53 -1.50 15.12
C GLY A 383 -28.23 -0.80 13.95
N GLY A 384 -29.08 0.17 14.31
CA GLY A 384 -29.62 1.20 13.42
C GLY A 384 -30.51 0.73 12.28
N LYS A 385 -30.82 1.67 11.38
CA LYS A 385 -31.34 1.37 10.03
C LYS A 385 -30.17 1.03 9.12
N THR A 386 -30.38 0.13 8.17
CA THR A 386 -29.36 -0.25 7.18
C THR A 386 -28.98 0.94 6.28
N PRO A 387 -27.68 1.33 6.17
CA PRO A 387 -27.21 2.29 5.18
C PRO A 387 -27.64 1.90 3.77
N LYS A 388 -28.14 2.89 3.05
CA LYS A 388 -28.48 2.78 1.64
C LYS A 388 -27.27 3.22 0.84
N ILE A 389 -26.68 2.27 0.15
CA ILE A 389 -25.48 2.48 -0.66
C ILE A 389 -25.86 2.19 -2.09
N GLU A 390 -25.52 3.11 -2.99
CA GLU A 390 -25.80 2.95 -4.40
C GLU A 390 -25.07 1.73 -4.97
N GLN A 391 -25.79 0.96 -5.78
CA GLN A 391 -25.27 -0.29 -6.35
C GLN A 391 -24.00 -0.04 -7.19
N SER A 392 -23.95 1.07 -7.93
CA SER A 392 -22.78 1.46 -8.74
C SER A 392 -21.54 1.70 -7.89
N THR A 393 -21.68 2.26 -6.69
CA THR A 393 -20.56 2.51 -5.76
C THR A 393 -19.97 1.20 -5.26
N ILE A 394 -20.82 0.23 -4.92
CA ILE A 394 -20.38 -1.11 -4.53
C ILE A 394 -19.68 -1.81 -5.70
N GLU A 395 -20.25 -1.73 -6.89
CA GLU A 395 -19.68 -2.35 -8.10
C GLU A 395 -18.34 -1.72 -8.51
N ALA A 396 -18.16 -0.41 -8.33
CA ALA A 396 -16.90 0.29 -8.59
C ALA A 396 -15.80 -0.17 -7.61
N ALA A 397 -16.06 -0.17 -6.31
CA ALA A 397 -15.09 -0.62 -5.32
C ALA A 397 -14.70 -2.10 -5.51
N ILE A 398 -15.66 -2.97 -5.84
CA ILE A 398 -15.36 -4.38 -6.14
C ILE A 398 -14.52 -4.50 -7.42
N ARG A 399 -14.74 -3.66 -8.42
CA ARG A 399 -13.89 -3.62 -9.63
C ARG A 399 -12.46 -3.26 -9.31
N ASP A 400 -12.23 -2.29 -8.44
CA ASP A 400 -10.89 -1.89 -8.02
C ASP A 400 -10.18 -3.02 -7.27
N ILE A 401 -10.91 -3.76 -6.43
CA ILE A 401 -10.36 -4.93 -5.71
C ILE A 401 -9.94 -6.06 -6.66
N VAL A 402 -10.66 -6.25 -7.77
CA VAL A 402 -10.48 -7.34 -8.74
C VAL A 402 -9.58 -6.94 -9.91
N ARG A 403 -9.08 -5.69 -9.94
CA ARG A 403 -8.28 -5.15 -11.05
C ARG A 403 -6.88 -5.78 -11.06
N THR A 404 -6.45 -6.27 -12.22
CA THR A 404 -5.10 -6.80 -12.41
C THR A 404 -4.09 -5.68 -12.64
N TRP A 405 -2.80 -5.98 -12.42
CA TRP A 405 -1.72 -5.06 -12.78
C TRP A 405 -1.73 -4.69 -14.27
N GLN A 406 -1.99 -5.65 -15.16
CA GLN A 406 -1.99 -5.39 -16.61
C GLN A 406 -3.15 -4.48 -17.04
N ASP A 407 -4.31 -4.59 -16.41
CA ASP A 407 -5.45 -3.71 -16.66
C ASP A 407 -5.09 -2.28 -16.22
N ALA A 408 -4.62 -2.12 -14.98
CA ALA A 408 -4.21 -0.83 -14.45
C ALA A 408 -3.10 -0.17 -15.28
N LEU A 409 -2.16 -0.96 -15.80
CA LEU A 409 -1.09 -0.50 -16.69
C LEU A 409 -1.62 -0.07 -18.06
N SER A 410 -2.59 -0.80 -18.61
CA SER A 410 -3.23 -0.44 -19.88
C SER A 410 -4.00 0.87 -19.77
N GLU A 411 -4.82 1.01 -18.73
CA GLU A 411 -5.58 2.23 -18.45
C GLU A 411 -4.64 3.43 -18.23
N ALA A 412 -3.57 3.25 -17.44
CA ALA A 412 -2.61 4.32 -17.18
C ALA A 412 -1.86 4.73 -18.47
N ALA A 413 -1.49 3.77 -19.32
CA ALA A 413 -0.82 4.05 -20.58
C ALA A 413 -1.73 4.80 -21.57
N GLU A 414 -3.01 4.41 -21.64
CA GLU A 414 -4.02 5.10 -22.47
C GLU A 414 -4.28 6.51 -21.98
N ALA A 415 -4.46 6.70 -20.66
CA ALA A 415 -4.70 8.01 -20.07
C ALA A 415 -3.53 8.97 -20.27
N ALA A 416 -2.29 8.47 -20.23
CA ALA A 416 -1.08 9.26 -20.42
C ALA A 416 -0.65 9.40 -21.90
N GLY A 417 -1.32 8.71 -22.84
CA GLY A 417 -0.87 8.65 -24.25
C GLY A 417 0.53 8.06 -24.42
N SER A 418 0.90 7.10 -23.58
CA SER A 418 2.26 6.56 -23.50
C SER A 418 2.61 5.63 -24.66
N ASP A 419 3.89 5.61 -25.06
CA ASP A 419 4.42 4.70 -26.07
C ASP A 419 4.23 3.23 -25.67
N PRO A 420 3.72 2.35 -26.56
CA PRO A 420 3.66 0.91 -26.35
C PRO A 420 4.96 0.26 -25.82
N ALA A 421 6.14 0.78 -26.18
CA ALA A 421 7.42 0.29 -25.69
C ALA A 421 7.57 0.45 -24.16
N LEU A 422 7.07 1.56 -23.58
CA LEU A 422 7.11 1.79 -22.14
C LEU A 422 6.21 0.81 -21.39
N LYS A 423 5.06 0.46 -21.98
CA LYS A 423 4.17 -0.56 -21.44
C LYS A 423 4.85 -1.93 -21.36
N VAL A 424 5.65 -2.30 -22.37
CA VAL A 424 6.42 -3.55 -22.37
C VAL A 424 7.47 -3.56 -21.25
N ILE A 425 8.16 -2.45 -21.02
CA ILE A 425 9.12 -2.31 -19.91
C ILE A 425 8.39 -2.37 -18.56
N ALA A 426 7.33 -1.58 -18.38
CA ALA A 426 6.53 -1.53 -17.15
C ALA A 426 5.89 -2.89 -16.78
N ALA A 427 5.56 -3.72 -17.78
CA ALA A 427 5.06 -5.07 -17.56
C ALA A 427 6.09 -6.03 -16.95
N ARG A 428 7.40 -5.72 -17.04
CA ARG A 428 8.50 -6.54 -16.52
C ARG A 428 8.85 -6.25 -15.06
N PHE A 429 8.25 -5.23 -14.44
CA PHE A 429 8.53 -4.91 -13.04
C PHE A 429 8.12 -6.06 -12.12
N PRO A 430 8.91 -6.39 -11.08
CA PRO A 430 8.66 -7.54 -10.21
C PRO A 430 7.45 -7.30 -9.30
N GLU A 431 6.86 -8.37 -8.75
CA GLU A 431 5.72 -8.29 -7.82
C GLU A 431 6.01 -7.38 -6.62
N SER A 432 7.21 -7.47 -6.04
CA SER A 432 7.65 -6.61 -4.93
C SER A 432 7.59 -5.11 -5.25
N TYR A 433 7.79 -4.72 -6.51
CA TYR A 433 7.61 -3.34 -6.94
C TYR A 433 6.12 -3.00 -7.07
N ARG A 434 5.33 -3.90 -7.67
CA ARG A 434 3.88 -3.70 -7.89
C ARG A 434 3.10 -3.58 -6.59
N ASP A 435 3.61 -4.16 -5.51
CA ASP A 435 3.05 -4.01 -4.16
C ASP A 435 3.28 -2.62 -3.55
N SER A 436 4.30 -1.90 -4.02
CA SER A 436 4.70 -0.59 -3.47
C SER A 436 4.29 0.59 -4.36
N PHE A 437 4.15 0.39 -5.67
CA PHE A 437 3.94 1.48 -6.64
C PHE A 437 2.75 1.21 -7.56
N SER A 438 2.12 2.30 -8.01
CA SER A 438 1.04 2.22 -9.00
C SER A 438 1.55 1.98 -10.41
N ALA A 439 0.68 1.49 -11.30
CA ALA A 439 1.02 1.29 -12.70
C ALA A 439 1.38 2.59 -13.44
N ALA A 440 0.82 3.73 -13.01
CA ALA A 440 1.19 5.04 -13.54
C ALA A 440 2.64 5.43 -13.18
N VAL A 441 3.07 5.14 -11.94
CA VAL A 441 4.46 5.34 -11.52
C VAL A 441 5.38 4.39 -12.28
N ALA A 442 4.98 3.13 -12.47
CA ALA A 442 5.75 2.16 -13.26
C ALA A 442 5.98 2.62 -14.72
N LEU A 443 5.02 3.31 -15.33
CA LEU A 443 5.19 3.88 -16.68
C LEU A 443 6.20 5.04 -16.70
N ALA A 444 6.17 5.91 -15.69
CA ALA A 444 7.16 6.98 -15.56
C ALA A 444 8.58 6.42 -15.34
N ASP A 445 8.70 5.40 -14.49
CA ASP A 445 9.97 4.70 -14.25
C ASP A 445 10.44 3.96 -15.52
N ALA A 446 9.54 3.32 -16.26
CA ALA A 446 9.85 2.72 -17.56
C ALA A 446 10.41 3.73 -18.57
N GLY A 447 9.91 4.98 -18.56
CA GLY A 447 10.44 6.06 -19.38
C GLY A 447 11.88 6.45 -19.03
N ARG A 448 12.28 6.31 -17.75
CA ARG A 448 13.67 6.53 -17.31
C ARG A 448 14.55 5.33 -17.67
N ILE A 449 14.07 4.12 -17.43
CA ILE A 449 14.75 2.87 -17.82
C ILE A 449 15.05 2.84 -19.32
N ALA A 450 14.13 3.32 -20.16
CA ALA A 450 14.32 3.36 -21.61
C ALA A 450 15.52 4.21 -22.06
N LYS A 451 16.04 5.11 -21.21
CA LYS A 451 17.20 5.98 -21.48
C LYS A 451 18.52 5.43 -20.93
N ILE A 452 18.49 4.29 -20.25
CA ILE A 452 19.64 3.69 -19.58
C ILE A 452 20.28 2.65 -20.49
N SER A 453 21.61 2.69 -20.57
CA SER A 453 22.42 1.78 -21.38
C SER A 453 23.80 1.59 -20.75
N ALA A 454 24.66 0.76 -21.34
CA ALA A 454 26.05 0.66 -20.89
C ALA A 454 26.81 2.02 -20.99
N ASP A 455 26.50 2.84 -21.99
CA ASP A 455 27.13 4.16 -22.20
C ASP A 455 26.51 5.25 -21.31
N ASN A 456 25.25 5.07 -20.91
CA ASN A 456 24.55 5.94 -19.96
C ASN A 456 23.98 5.11 -18.80
N PRO A 457 24.84 4.65 -17.87
CA PRO A 457 24.51 3.58 -16.95
C PRO A 457 23.67 4.02 -15.75
N ILE A 458 23.44 5.32 -15.56
CA ILE A 458 22.74 5.83 -14.38
C ILE A 458 21.76 6.93 -14.75
N ALA A 459 20.58 6.89 -14.13
CA ALA A 459 19.64 7.99 -14.06
C ALA A 459 19.15 8.13 -12.62
N ILE A 460 18.73 9.33 -12.23
CA ILE A 460 18.17 9.58 -10.91
C ILE A 460 16.89 10.39 -11.00
N ASP A 461 16.07 10.29 -9.96
CA ASP A 461 14.79 10.98 -9.88
C ASP A 461 14.45 11.30 -8.44
N TYR A 462 14.28 12.59 -8.14
CA TYR A 462 13.80 13.04 -6.83
C TYR A 462 12.31 13.35 -6.91
N TYR A 463 11.55 12.86 -5.93
CA TYR A 463 10.13 13.12 -5.85
C TYR A 463 9.65 13.12 -4.40
N ARG A 464 8.36 13.40 -4.21
CA ARG A 464 7.73 13.51 -2.89
C ARG A 464 6.39 12.78 -2.89
N HIS A 465 6.20 11.88 -1.93
CA HIS A 465 4.90 11.26 -1.66
C HIS A 465 3.98 12.25 -0.94
N ALA A 466 2.66 12.10 -1.12
CA ALA A 466 1.66 12.98 -0.50
C ALA A 466 1.72 12.98 1.04
N GLU A 467 2.18 11.87 1.64
CA GLU A 467 2.29 11.67 3.09
C GLU A 467 3.57 12.29 3.70
N GLN A 468 4.56 12.69 2.87
CA GLN A 468 5.88 13.13 3.34
C GLN A 468 5.89 14.59 3.79
N ASN A 469 6.58 14.86 4.91
CA ASN A 469 6.81 16.21 5.41
C ASN A 469 7.70 17.03 4.47
N PRO A 470 7.63 18.38 4.46
CA PRO A 470 8.44 19.24 3.59
C PRO A 470 9.96 18.99 3.64
N ASN A 471 10.49 18.52 4.76
CA ASN A 471 11.90 18.20 4.97
C ASN A 471 12.29 16.78 4.51
N GLN A 472 11.34 15.97 4.03
CA GLN A 472 11.55 14.61 3.52
C GLN A 472 11.42 14.57 1.99
N ALA A 473 12.08 13.65 1.33
CA ALA A 473 11.92 13.39 -0.10
C ALA A 473 12.24 11.92 -0.38
N THR A 474 11.93 11.46 -1.59
CA THR A 474 12.35 10.15 -2.07
C THR A 474 13.24 10.31 -3.29
N LEU A 475 14.24 9.43 -3.39
CA LEU A 475 15.16 9.34 -4.51
C LEU A 475 15.09 7.95 -5.12
N LYS A 476 14.90 7.87 -6.43
CA LYS A 476 15.17 6.66 -7.21
C LYS A 476 16.48 6.78 -7.95
N ILE A 477 17.34 5.78 -7.79
CA ILE A 477 18.54 5.59 -8.62
C ILE A 477 18.31 4.40 -9.52
N TYR A 478 18.40 4.62 -10.83
CA TYR A 478 18.30 3.58 -11.84
C TYR A 478 19.70 3.29 -12.34
N HIS A 479 20.14 2.03 -12.30
CA HIS A 479 21.50 1.65 -12.67
C HIS A 479 21.55 0.42 -13.59
N HIS A 480 22.34 0.50 -14.65
CA HIS A 480 22.51 -0.54 -15.65
C HIS A 480 23.37 -1.70 -15.14
N GLY A 481 22.91 -2.93 -15.33
CA GLY A 481 23.69 -4.17 -15.25
C GLY A 481 24.06 -4.66 -13.84
N SER A 482 24.17 -3.78 -12.85
CA SER A 482 24.50 -4.17 -11.48
C SER A 482 23.84 -3.29 -10.42
N PRO A 483 23.54 -3.83 -9.22
CA PRO A 483 23.09 -3.02 -8.10
C PRO A 483 24.24 -2.14 -7.60
N VAL A 484 23.91 -0.91 -7.23
CA VAL A 484 24.86 0.01 -6.59
C VAL A 484 25.00 -0.35 -5.11
N ALA A 485 26.22 -0.42 -4.60
CA ALA A 485 26.44 -0.63 -3.17
C ALA A 485 26.06 0.61 -2.34
N LEU A 486 25.47 0.41 -1.15
CA LEU A 486 25.17 1.49 -0.20
C LEU A 486 26.41 2.32 0.14
N SER A 487 27.56 1.66 0.33
CA SER A 487 28.86 2.30 0.61
C SER A 487 29.35 3.24 -0.50
N ARG A 488 28.77 3.17 -1.70
CA ARG A 488 29.07 4.07 -2.81
C ARG A 488 28.09 5.24 -2.89
N ARG A 489 26.79 5.02 -2.69
CA ARG A 489 25.74 6.06 -2.86
C ARG A 489 25.46 6.87 -1.60
N VAL A 490 25.47 6.25 -0.43
CA VAL A 490 25.14 6.93 0.84
C VAL A 490 26.10 8.08 1.14
N PRO A 491 27.44 7.93 1.00
CA PRO A 491 28.35 9.03 1.26
C PRO A 491 28.13 10.26 0.36
N VAL A 492 27.67 10.05 -0.89
CA VAL A 492 27.34 11.15 -1.81
C VAL A 492 26.12 11.91 -1.29
N LEU A 493 25.08 11.19 -0.87
CA LEU A 493 23.86 11.78 -0.32
C LEU A 493 24.11 12.52 1.00
N GLU A 494 24.91 11.94 1.89
CA GLU A 494 25.30 12.56 3.16
C GLU A 494 26.06 13.86 2.94
N ASN A 495 27.03 13.87 2.01
CA ASN A 495 27.78 15.07 1.68
C ASN A 495 26.94 16.14 0.97
N ILE A 496 25.89 15.76 0.23
CA ILE A 496 24.89 16.71 -0.32
C ILE A 496 23.98 17.28 0.78
N GLY A 497 23.90 16.63 1.95
CA GLY A 497 23.09 17.10 3.08
C GLY A 497 21.81 16.31 3.32
N PHE A 498 21.75 15.06 2.85
CA PHE A 498 20.65 14.15 3.13
C PHE A 498 21.03 13.10 4.19
N ARG A 499 20.04 12.72 5.01
CA ARG A 499 20.05 11.52 5.82
C ARG A 499 19.22 10.46 5.13
N VAL A 500 19.81 9.28 4.91
CA VAL A 500 19.10 8.13 4.32
C VAL A 500 18.34 7.40 5.43
N ILE A 501 17.02 7.27 5.27
CA ILE A 501 16.12 6.68 6.27
C ILE A 501 15.88 5.20 5.98
N SER A 502 15.52 4.88 4.75
CA SER A 502 15.25 3.51 4.30
C SER A 502 15.60 3.35 2.83
N GLU A 503 15.80 2.10 2.39
CA GLU A 503 16.06 1.78 0.99
C GLU A 503 15.40 0.46 0.58
N ARG A 504 15.00 0.38 -0.69
CA ARG A 504 14.53 -0.84 -1.34
C ARG A 504 15.19 -0.95 -2.73
N THR A 505 15.67 -2.14 -3.06
CA THR A 505 16.19 -2.46 -4.40
C THR A 505 15.18 -3.31 -5.18
N PHE A 506 14.93 -2.94 -6.42
CA PHE A 506 14.13 -3.71 -7.38
C PHE A 506 14.97 -4.05 -8.61
N GLU A 507 14.86 -5.30 -9.06
CA GLU A 507 15.48 -5.78 -10.29
C GLU A 507 14.43 -5.79 -11.41
N VAL A 508 14.68 -5.06 -12.49
CA VAL A 508 13.79 -4.95 -13.64
C VAL A 508 14.49 -5.45 -14.89
N GLY A 509 14.02 -6.57 -15.43
CA GLY A 509 14.63 -7.24 -16.58
C GLY A 509 14.57 -8.76 -16.45
N GLY A 510 15.02 -9.46 -17.48
CA GLY A 510 15.16 -10.92 -17.47
C GLY A 510 16.44 -11.43 -18.15
N ASP A 511 17.13 -10.57 -18.90
CA ASP A 511 18.46 -10.82 -19.47
C ASP A 511 19.48 -10.00 -18.68
N PRO A 512 20.52 -10.62 -18.07
CA PRO A 512 21.56 -9.93 -17.32
C PRO A 512 22.21 -8.75 -18.05
N ALA A 513 22.29 -8.79 -19.39
CA ALA A 513 22.90 -7.73 -20.20
C ALA A 513 22.00 -6.47 -20.32
N ALA A 514 20.71 -6.60 -20.02
CA ALA A 514 19.71 -5.52 -20.10
C ALA A 514 18.98 -5.28 -18.76
N THR A 515 19.46 -5.89 -17.67
CA THR A 515 18.88 -5.71 -16.33
C THR A 515 19.15 -4.31 -15.82
N VAL A 516 18.12 -3.66 -15.28
CA VAL A 516 18.23 -2.38 -14.58
C VAL A 516 17.83 -2.55 -13.13
N PHE A 517 18.64 -2.01 -12.23
CA PHE A 517 18.37 -1.98 -10.79
C PHE A 517 17.80 -0.62 -10.41
N ILE A 518 16.69 -0.61 -9.70
CA ILE A 518 16.08 0.59 -9.12
C ILE A 518 16.34 0.57 -7.62
N HIS A 519 16.98 1.60 -7.10
CA HIS A 519 17.15 1.83 -5.67
C HIS A 519 16.25 2.98 -5.25
N ASP A 520 15.18 2.66 -4.53
CA ASP A 520 14.23 3.63 -3.99
C ASP A 520 14.60 3.96 -2.54
N MET A 521 14.90 5.23 -2.26
CA MET A 521 15.50 5.69 -1.01
C MET A 521 14.71 6.83 -0.40
N GLU A 522 14.28 6.65 0.85
CA GLU A 522 13.68 7.73 1.63
C GLU A 522 14.78 8.60 2.24
N LEU A 523 14.67 9.90 2.02
CA LEU A 523 15.66 10.90 2.41
C LEU A 523 15.02 11.94 3.33
N GLU A 524 15.84 12.48 4.22
CA GLU A 524 15.50 13.65 5.03
C GLU A 524 16.62 14.69 4.97
N ASN A 525 16.27 15.97 4.99
CA ASN A 525 17.24 17.04 5.06
C ASN A 525 17.95 17.03 6.42
N SER A 526 19.27 16.80 6.42
CA SER A 526 20.10 16.77 7.63
C SER A 526 20.18 18.11 8.36
N TYR A 527 19.85 19.21 7.67
CA TYR A 527 19.82 20.56 8.25
C TYR A 527 18.44 20.97 8.80
N GLY A 528 17.42 20.09 8.69
CA GLY A 528 16.07 20.33 9.23
C GLY A 528 15.19 21.28 8.40
N ASN A 529 15.69 21.80 7.28
CA ASN A 529 14.94 22.69 6.39
C ASN A 529 14.10 21.92 5.36
N PRO A 530 13.06 22.53 4.76
CA PRO A 530 12.36 21.95 3.62
C PRO A 530 13.29 21.62 2.45
N ILE A 531 13.04 20.51 1.75
CA ILE A 531 13.74 20.14 0.51
C ILE A 531 13.01 20.79 -0.66
N ASN A 532 13.69 21.67 -1.39
CA ASN A 532 13.14 22.36 -2.55
C ASN A 532 13.24 21.50 -3.81
N LEU A 533 12.11 20.99 -4.30
CA LEU A 533 12.01 20.22 -5.55
C LEU A 533 11.22 20.98 -6.62
N ALA A 534 11.14 22.32 -6.54
CA ALA A 534 10.37 23.14 -7.49
C ALA A 534 10.91 23.07 -8.93
N ASP A 535 12.18 22.71 -9.10
CA ASP A 535 12.87 22.46 -10.37
C ASP A 535 12.77 20.99 -10.82
N GLY A 536 11.93 20.18 -10.18
CA GLY A 536 11.87 18.74 -10.41
C GLY A 536 13.04 17.95 -9.82
N GLY A 537 13.85 18.57 -8.94
CA GLY A 537 15.02 17.94 -8.34
C GLY A 537 16.30 18.08 -9.17
N ALA A 538 16.31 18.91 -10.21
CA ALA A 538 17.43 19.07 -11.13
C ALA A 538 18.73 19.50 -10.43
N LEU A 539 18.65 20.38 -9.42
CA LEU A 539 19.79 20.79 -8.61
C LEU A 539 20.48 19.61 -7.90
N PHE A 540 19.69 18.76 -7.24
CA PHE A 540 20.22 17.59 -6.54
C PHE A 540 20.67 16.52 -7.51
N GLU A 541 20.02 16.44 -8.68
CA GLU A 541 20.45 15.56 -9.75
C GLU A 541 21.86 15.94 -10.25
N ASP A 542 22.10 17.22 -10.50
CA ASP A 542 23.42 17.74 -10.87
C ASP A 542 24.46 17.44 -9.78
N ALA A 543 24.15 17.74 -8.52
CA ALA A 543 25.06 17.48 -7.40
C ALA A 543 25.45 16.00 -7.28
N PHE A 544 24.46 15.09 -7.34
CA PHE A 544 24.71 13.66 -7.23
C PHE A 544 25.48 13.12 -8.44
N LEU A 545 25.02 13.42 -9.66
CA LEU A 545 25.64 12.87 -10.87
C LEU A 545 27.05 13.43 -11.13
N SER A 546 27.32 14.68 -10.78
CA SER A 546 28.66 15.28 -10.91
C SER A 546 29.65 14.61 -9.96
N VAL A 547 29.25 14.27 -8.74
CA VAL A 547 30.07 13.45 -7.84
C VAL A 547 30.21 12.02 -8.37
N TRP A 548 29.10 11.42 -8.84
CA TRP A 548 29.06 10.04 -9.33
C TRP A 548 29.99 9.80 -10.52
N ARG A 549 30.05 10.74 -11.47
CA ARG A 549 30.97 10.72 -12.61
C ARG A 549 32.41 11.08 -12.23
N GLY A 550 32.63 11.56 -11.01
CA GLY A 550 33.93 12.04 -10.54
C GLY A 550 34.34 13.38 -11.18
N ASP A 551 33.38 14.17 -11.63
CA ASP A 551 33.58 15.53 -12.15
C ASP A 551 33.96 16.50 -11.02
N VAL A 552 33.44 16.27 -9.82
CA VAL A 552 33.71 17.05 -8.59
C VAL A 552 34.05 16.12 -7.41
N ASP A 553 34.68 16.67 -6.38
CA ASP A 553 35.07 15.92 -5.17
C ASP A 553 33.83 15.57 -4.31
N ASN A 554 33.87 14.42 -3.61
CA ASN A 554 32.83 14.00 -2.67
C ASN A 554 33.17 14.47 -1.25
N ASP A 555 32.81 15.70 -0.91
CA ASP A 555 33.14 16.34 0.36
C ASP A 555 31.99 17.24 0.89
N GLY A 556 32.17 17.81 2.08
CA GLY A 556 31.15 18.63 2.73
C GLY A 556 30.74 19.91 1.99
N TYR A 557 31.48 20.34 0.95
CA TYR A 557 31.06 21.47 0.12
C TYR A 557 29.81 21.14 -0.71
N ASN A 558 29.57 19.86 -1.01
CA ASN A 558 28.36 19.42 -1.71
C ASN A 558 27.07 19.78 -0.96
N GLY A 559 27.15 20.00 0.37
CA GLY A 559 26.05 20.44 1.21
C GLY A 559 25.47 21.80 0.80
N LEU A 560 26.25 22.62 0.09
CA LEU A 560 25.82 23.92 -0.42
C LEU A 560 24.73 23.82 -1.48
N ALA A 561 24.55 22.66 -2.12
CA ALA A 561 23.36 22.39 -2.94
C ALA A 561 22.10 22.46 -2.08
N GLN A 562 22.10 21.82 -0.91
CA GLN A 562 20.97 21.79 0.01
C GLN A 562 20.81 23.09 0.82
N THR A 563 21.90 23.65 1.33
CA THR A 563 21.84 24.82 2.23
C THR A 563 21.73 26.14 1.49
N ALA A 564 22.49 26.32 0.40
CA ALA A 564 22.61 27.57 -0.34
C ALA A 564 21.93 27.55 -1.71
N GLY A 565 21.49 26.39 -2.20
CA GLY A 565 20.87 26.24 -3.52
C GLY A 565 21.87 26.35 -4.67
N LEU A 566 23.14 26.00 -4.43
CA LEU A 566 24.22 26.16 -5.41
C LEU A 566 24.45 24.88 -6.23
N TRP A 567 24.54 25.03 -7.55
CA TRP A 567 24.85 23.95 -8.49
C TRP A 567 26.29 23.49 -8.34
N SER A 568 26.62 22.27 -8.77
CA SER A 568 27.94 21.65 -8.57
C SER A 568 29.09 22.50 -9.13
N GLY A 569 28.87 23.22 -10.24
CA GLY A 569 29.83 24.16 -10.83
C GLY A 569 30.06 25.41 -9.96
N GLU A 570 29.04 25.90 -9.28
CA GLU A 570 29.11 27.04 -8.37
C GLU A 570 29.82 26.64 -7.06
N VAL A 571 29.47 25.46 -6.53
CA VAL A 571 30.15 24.84 -5.38
C VAL A 571 31.64 24.66 -5.67
N THR A 572 32.00 24.26 -6.89
CA THR A 572 33.40 24.08 -7.32
C THR A 572 34.23 25.35 -7.18
N ILE A 573 33.65 26.54 -7.41
CA ILE A 573 34.37 27.82 -7.23
C ILE A 573 34.72 28.03 -5.75
N LEU A 574 33.73 27.86 -4.86
CA LEU A 574 33.96 28.03 -3.42
C LEU A 574 34.95 26.98 -2.91
N ARG A 575 34.79 25.73 -3.33
CA ARG A 575 35.74 24.65 -3.01
C ARG A 575 37.17 25.01 -3.46
N ALA A 576 37.35 25.56 -4.66
CA ALA A 576 38.66 25.96 -5.16
C ALA A 576 39.32 27.03 -4.25
N TYR A 577 38.57 28.04 -3.81
CA TYR A 577 39.09 29.02 -2.85
C TYR A 577 39.47 28.38 -1.50
N GLY A 578 38.66 27.45 -1.00
CA GLY A 578 38.99 26.68 0.22
C GLY A 578 40.27 25.86 0.08
N ARG A 579 40.46 25.20 -1.06
CA ARG A 579 41.69 24.44 -1.38
C ARG A 579 42.90 25.37 -1.52
N TYR A 580 42.73 26.55 -2.09
CA TYR A 580 43.79 27.57 -2.11
C TYR A 580 44.14 28.05 -0.69
N LEU A 581 43.15 28.30 0.18
CA LEU A 581 43.40 28.69 1.58
C LEU A 581 44.23 27.64 2.34
N GLN A 582 43.99 26.35 2.10
CA GLN A 582 44.84 25.29 2.63
C GLN A 582 46.29 25.44 2.16
N GLN A 583 46.51 25.66 0.86
CA GLN A 583 47.85 25.90 0.31
C GLN A 583 48.48 27.22 0.80
N ALA A 584 47.66 28.19 1.18
CA ALA A 584 48.07 29.43 1.82
C ALA A 584 48.36 29.28 3.33
N GLY A 585 48.13 28.10 3.91
CA GLY A 585 48.46 27.81 5.32
C GLY A 585 47.38 28.23 6.32
N ILE A 586 46.11 28.26 5.91
CA ILE A 586 44.99 28.43 6.84
C ILE A 586 44.97 27.25 7.84
N PRO A 587 44.74 27.48 9.15
CA PRO A 587 44.79 26.40 10.14
C PRO A 587 43.56 25.48 10.10
N GLN A 588 42.40 25.97 9.64
CA GLN A 588 41.17 25.19 9.60
C GLN A 588 41.18 24.14 8.46
N SER A 589 40.66 22.94 8.74
CA SER A 589 40.57 21.85 7.76
C SER A 589 39.54 22.15 6.66
N GLN A 590 39.60 21.41 5.55
CA GLN A 590 38.60 21.55 4.49
C GLN A 590 37.18 21.26 4.96
N ASP A 591 37.00 20.24 5.80
CA ASP A 591 35.69 19.91 6.36
C ASP A 591 35.15 21.04 7.25
N PHE A 592 36.02 21.69 8.03
CA PHE A 592 35.62 22.83 8.86
C PHE A 592 35.24 24.04 8.01
N ILE A 593 36.02 24.33 6.95
CA ILE A 593 35.71 25.41 6.01
C ILE A 593 34.37 25.17 5.30
N ALA A 594 34.13 23.95 4.81
CA ALA A 594 32.86 23.58 4.20
C ALA A 594 31.70 23.70 5.19
N ALA A 595 31.88 23.25 6.44
CA ALA A 595 30.88 23.40 7.49
C ALA A 595 30.56 24.87 7.80
N ALA A 596 31.57 25.74 7.84
CA ALA A 596 31.37 27.18 8.04
C ALA A 596 30.51 27.78 6.92
N LEU A 597 30.79 27.48 5.64
CA LEU A 597 29.98 27.98 4.53
C LEU A 597 28.53 27.45 4.58
N ASN A 598 28.33 26.19 4.98
CA ASN A 598 26.99 25.61 5.14
C ASN A 598 26.21 26.20 6.33
N ARG A 599 26.89 26.69 7.38
CA ARG A 599 26.24 27.42 8.49
C ARG A 599 25.68 28.78 8.07
N TYR A 600 26.30 29.42 7.08
CA TYR A 600 25.91 30.76 6.60
C TYR A 600 25.59 30.75 5.10
N PRO A 601 24.50 30.07 4.67
CA PRO A 601 24.22 29.84 3.25
C PRO A 601 23.99 31.12 2.43
N GLU A 602 23.39 32.15 3.03
CA GLU A 602 23.19 33.46 2.38
C GLU A 602 24.53 34.16 2.11
N ILE A 603 25.50 34.01 3.01
CA ILE A 603 26.85 34.54 2.80
C ILE A 603 27.57 33.72 1.72
N ALA A 604 27.47 32.39 1.74
CA ALA A 604 28.06 31.54 0.71
C ALA A 604 27.52 31.87 -0.70
N ARG A 605 26.20 32.04 -0.83
CA ARG A 605 25.56 32.49 -2.09
C ARG A 605 26.03 33.90 -2.47
N GLY A 606 26.17 34.80 -1.50
CA GLY A 606 26.71 36.14 -1.68
C GLY A 606 28.15 36.13 -2.22
N LEU A 607 29.03 35.28 -1.66
CA LEU A 607 30.41 35.10 -2.10
C LEU A 607 30.47 34.62 -3.55
N HIS A 608 29.68 33.59 -3.91
CA HIS A 608 29.58 33.14 -5.29
C HIS A 608 29.07 34.26 -6.22
N SER A 609 28.01 34.97 -5.82
CA SER A 609 27.44 36.09 -6.59
C SER A 609 28.46 37.21 -6.79
N LEU A 610 29.29 37.50 -5.78
CA LEU A 610 30.37 38.48 -5.87
C LEU A 610 31.45 38.04 -6.86
N PHE A 611 31.82 36.75 -6.86
CA PHE A 611 32.73 36.20 -7.85
C PHE A 611 32.20 36.41 -9.28
N VAL A 612 30.93 36.06 -9.52
CA VAL A 612 30.27 36.26 -10.82
C VAL A 612 30.22 37.74 -11.21
N ALA A 613 29.83 38.62 -10.30
CA ALA A 613 29.77 40.06 -10.58
C ALA A 613 31.15 40.68 -10.88
N ARG A 614 32.23 40.10 -10.34
CA ARG A 614 33.60 40.61 -10.55
C ARG A 614 34.29 40.07 -11.79
N LEU A 615 34.02 38.83 -12.16
CA LEU A 615 34.81 38.08 -13.15
C LEU A 615 33.96 37.48 -14.29
N GLY A 616 32.64 37.57 -14.19
CA GLY A 616 31.70 37.08 -15.21
C GLY A 616 31.50 38.03 -16.39
N PRO A 617 30.72 37.62 -17.41
CA PRO A 617 30.56 38.37 -18.66
C PRO A 617 30.01 39.81 -18.46
N THR A 618 29.27 40.05 -17.40
CA THR A 618 28.66 41.36 -17.07
C THR A 618 29.47 42.16 -16.04
N ALA A 619 30.77 41.86 -15.88
CA ALA A 619 31.60 42.41 -14.81
C ALA A 619 31.90 43.93 -14.89
N GLU A 620 31.66 44.54 -16.05
CA GLU A 620 31.74 45.98 -16.27
C GLU A 620 30.35 46.64 -16.14
N GLY A 621 30.30 47.95 -15.93
CA GLY A 621 29.03 48.68 -15.74
C GLY A 621 28.22 48.16 -14.54
N ASP A 622 27.07 47.56 -14.80
CA ASP A 622 26.14 47.05 -13.78
C ASP A 622 26.77 46.00 -12.85
N GLY A 623 27.64 45.12 -13.36
CA GLY A 623 28.33 44.14 -12.51
C GLY A 623 29.29 44.77 -11.51
N ALA A 624 29.93 45.89 -11.87
CA ALA A 624 30.79 46.63 -10.94
C ALA A 624 29.98 47.28 -9.81
N VAL A 625 28.77 47.75 -10.10
CA VAL A 625 27.82 48.27 -9.10
C VAL A 625 27.31 47.13 -8.21
N ALA A 626 26.88 46.02 -8.80
CA ALA A 626 26.44 44.82 -8.08
C ALA A 626 27.54 44.27 -7.16
N ALA A 627 28.78 44.20 -7.62
CA ALA A 627 29.92 43.75 -6.81
C ALA A 627 30.15 44.64 -5.58
N LYS A 628 30.00 45.96 -5.70
CA LYS A 628 30.08 46.88 -4.54
C LYS A 628 28.96 46.63 -3.53
N HIS A 629 27.72 46.47 -4.00
CA HIS A 629 26.58 46.18 -3.12
C HIS A 629 26.69 44.81 -2.45
N LEU A 630 27.07 43.77 -3.19
CA LEU A 630 27.28 42.42 -2.65
C LEU A 630 28.39 42.41 -1.61
N LYS A 631 29.51 43.10 -1.86
CA LYS A 631 30.58 43.26 -0.87
C LYS A 631 30.09 43.92 0.41
N ALA A 632 29.35 45.02 0.31
CA ALA A 632 28.78 45.70 1.48
C ALA A 632 27.85 44.75 2.25
N LYS A 633 26.89 44.11 1.55
CA LYS A 633 25.96 43.15 2.15
C LYS A 633 26.65 41.98 2.85
N ILE A 634 27.73 41.43 2.28
CA ILE A 634 28.52 40.37 2.91
C ILE A 634 29.22 40.88 4.17
N LYS A 635 29.76 42.12 4.14
CA LYS A 635 30.39 42.72 5.32
C LYS A 635 29.39 42.99 6.44
N ASP A 636 28.18 43.44 6.11
CA ASP A 636 27.12 43.65 7.09
C ASP A 636 26.68 42.30 7.69
N ALA A 637 26.52 41.26 6.85
CA ALA A 637 26.17 39.92 7.32
C ALA A 637 27.27 39.26 8.19
N LEU A 638 28.54 39.65 7.99
CA LEU A 638 29.66 39.20 8.82
C LEU A 638 29.61 39.73 10.25
N GLU A 639 28.92 40.86 10.50
CA GLU A 639 28.76 41.40 11.87
C GLU A 639 27.90 40.47 12.75
N GLU A 640 27.05 39.65 12.13
CA GLU A 640 26.17 38.68 12.79
C GLU A 640 26.79 37.28 12.92
N VAL A 641 28.09 37.11 12.63
CA VAL A 641 28.80 35.83 12.75
C VAL A 641 29.48 35.73 14.13
N PRO A 642 28.94 34.94 15.08
CA PRO A 642 29.44 34.94 16.46
C PRO A 642 30.74 34.15 16.64
N ASN A 643 31.04 33.20 15.74
CA ASN A 643 32.22 32.36 15.82
C ASN A 643 33.41 33.01 15.07
N ILE A 644 34.53 33.20 15.76
CA ILE A 644 35.71 33.89 15.21
C ILE A 644 36.41 33.12 14.08
N ASP A 645 36.40 31.78 14.13
CA ASP A 645 36.97 30.96 13.07
C ASP A 645 36.10 31.04 11.81
N ASP A 646 34.77 31.01 11.97
CA ASP A 646 33.83 31.18 10.87
C ASP A 646 33.97 32.57 10.21
N ASP A 647 34.02 33.64 11.01
CA ASP A 647 34.26 35.01 10.55
C ASP A 647 35.58 35.10 9.79
N THR A 648 36.66 34.53 10.35
CA THR A 648 37.98 34.52 9.71
C THR A 648 37.95 33.82 8.36
N ILE A 649 37.32 32.65 8.27
CA ILE A 649 37.19 31.89 7.01
C ILE A 649 36.45 32.73 5.96
N ILE A 650 35.30 33.29 6.31
CA ILE A 650 34.47 34.05 5.37
C ILE A 650 35.20 35.33 4.92
N ARG A 651 35.89 36.04 5.82
CA ARG A 651 36.72 37.19 5.46
C ARG A 651 37.84 36.83 4.51
N ARG A 652 38.49 35.67 4.72
CA ARG A 652 39.53 35.14 3.82
C ARG A 652 38.96 34.80 2.44
N TYR A 653 37.76 34.21 2.35
CA TYR A 653 37.06 33.99 1.08
C TYR A 653 36.75 35.30 0.36
N LEU A 654 36.19 36.29 1.09
CA LEU A 654 35.92 37.61 0.54
C LEU A 654 37.19 38.24 -0.03
N ASN A 655 38.28 38.26 0.74
CA ASN A 655 39.57 38.80 0.30
C ASN A 655 40.13 38.06 -0.94
N LEU A 656 40.03 36.73 -1.00
CA LEU A 656 40.48 35.97 -2.18
C LEU A 656 39.69 36.33 -3.44
N ILE A 657 38.36 36.43 -3.34
CA ILE A 657 37.51 36.83 -4.47
C ILE A 657 37.84 38.25 -4.93
N GLU A 658 38.17 39.15 -3.99
CA GLU A 658 38.64 40.50 -4.30
C GLU A 658 40.01 40.50 -4.98
N ALA A 659 40.94 39.65 -4.53
CA ALA A 659 42.28 39.51 -5.08
C ALA A 659 42.33 38.76 -6.42
N SER A 660 41.23 38.12 -6.83
CA SER A 660 41.14 37.43 -8.13
C SER A 660 41.11 38.39 -9.30
N LEU A 661 41.97 38.12 -10.28
CA LEU A 661 42.25 38.97 -11.43
C LEU A 661 41.65 38.45 -12.73
N ARG A 662 41.71 37.13 -12.94
CA ARG A 662 41.24 36.44 -14.15
C ARG A 662 40.79 35.02 -13.81
N THR A 663 39.86 34.48 -14.59
CA THR A 663 39.44 33.08 -14.50
C THR A 663 38.90 32.57 -15.84
N ASN A 664 39.03 31.27 -16.08
CA ASN A 664 38.46 30.59 -17.26
C ASN A 664 37.04 30.02 -17.01
N HIS A 665 36.46 30.23 -15.82
CA HIS A 665 35.15 29.68 -15.46
C HIS A 665 34.04 30.02 -16.47
N PHE A 666 34.04 31.25 -17.00
CA PHE A 666 33.02 31.75 -17.93
C PHE A 666 33.37 31.53 -19.41
N VAL A 667 34.52 30.92 -19.70
CA VAL A 667 34.95 30.62 -21.06
C VAL A 667 34.21 29.38 -21.56
N ALA A 668 33.59 29.48 -22.73
CA ALA A 668 32.92 28.35 -23.35
C ALA A 668 33.91 27.20 -23.67
N ASP A 669 33.42 25.97 -23.58
CA ASP A 669 34.15 24.74 -23.88
C ASP A 669 35.37 24.44 -22.98
N THR A 670 35.59 25.16 -21.86
CA THR A 670 36.71 24.90 -20.93
C THR A 670 36.77 23.42 -20.52
N LYS A 671 35.63 22.86 -20.11
CA LYS A 671 35.53 21.43 -19.75
C LYS A 671 35.72 20.50 -20.96
N ALA A 672 35.14 20.83 -22.11
CA ALA A 672 35.28 20.04 -23.35
C ALA A 672 36.72 20.03 -23.88
N LYS A 673 37.51 21.08 -23.59
CA LYS A 673 38.95 21.17 -23.88
C LYS A 673 39.83 20.46 -22.85
N GLY A 674 39.24 19.79 -21.84
CA GLY A 674 39.96 19.12 -20.77
C GLY A 674 40.73 20.07 -19.85
N GLN A 675 40.25 21.31 -19.70
CA GLN A 675 40.86 22.33 -18.84
C GLN A 675 40.14 22.35 -17.49
N SER A 676 40.93 22.41 -16.42
CA SER A 676 40.47 22.63 -15.04
C SER A 676 40.24 24.12 -14.76
N LEU A 677 39.58 24.42 -13.65
CA LEU A 677 39.35 25.81 -13.22
C LEU A 677 40.69 26.47 -12.92
N ALA A 678 40.96 27.61 -13.57
CA ALA A 678 42.12 28.43 -13.31
C ALA A 678 41.70 29.79 -12.74
N ILE A 679 42.37 30.24 -11.68
CA ILE A 679 42.16 31.54 -11.05
C ILE A 679 43.52 32.24 -10.89
N LYS A 680 43.66 33.42 -11.47
CA LYS A 680 44.83 34.28 -11.28
C LYS A 680 44.59 35.21 -10.09
N LEU A 681 45.54 35.29 -9.17
CA LEU A 681 45.47 36.04 -7.93
C LEU A 681 46.56 37.12 -7.87
N ASP A 682 46.20 38.28 -7.33
CA ASP A 682 47.16 39.25 -6.82
C ASP A 682 47.66 38.81 -5.43
N SER A 683 48.74 38.03 -5.41
CA SER A 683 49.33 37.51 -4.17
C SER A 683 49.72 38.58 -3.14
N GLN A 684 49.97 39.82 -3.56
CA GLN A 684 50.26 40.91 -2.61
C GLN A 684 49.00 41.36 -1.86
N ALA A 685 47.85 41.28 -2.52
CA ALA A 685 46.54 41.62 -1.95
C ALA A 685 45.90 40.47 -1.14
N VAL A 686 46.42 39.24 -1.25
CA VAL A 686 45.96 38.11 -0.44
C VAL A 686 46.43 38.24 1.00
N GLU A 687 45.47 38.46 1.90
CA GLU A 687 45.73 38.54 3.32
C GLU A 687 46.00 37.15 3.93
N GLY A 688 46.89 37.09 4.91
CA GLY A 688 47.29 35.82 5.55
C GLY A 688 48.28 34.97 4.74
N LEU A 689 48.66 35.39 3.52
CA LEU A 689 49.62 34.67 2.69
C LEU A 689 51.04 34.72 3.29
N PRO A 690 51.73 33.58 3.49
CA PRO A 690 53.08 33.54 4.04
C PRO A 690 54.11 34.23 3.16
N ALA A 691 55.12 34.84 3.77
CA ALA A 691 56.22 35.48 3.06
C ALA A 691 57.24 34.47 2.49
N PRO A 692 57.90 34.77 1.36
CA PRO A 692 57.71 35.92 0.50
C PRO A 692 56.48 35.71 -0.40
N ARG A 693 55.67 36.77 -0.54
CA ARG A 693 54.49 36.76 -1.40
C ARG A 693 54.92 36.97 -2.85
N PRO A 694 54.53 36.08 -3.80
CA PRO A 694 54.75 36.31 -5.22
C PRO A 694 54.12 37.62 -5.70
N TRP A 695 54.49 38.06 -6.91
CA TRP A 695 53.75 39.12 -7.59
C TRP A 695 52.38 38.61 -8.05
N ARG A 696 52.35 37.44 -8.70
CA ARG A 696 51.13 36.78 -9.17
C ARG A 696 51.18 35.29 -8.93
N GLU A 697 50.01 34.73 -8.67
CA GLU A 697 49.79 33.29 -8.57
C GLU A 697 48.65 32.88 -9.51
N ILE A 698 48.86 31.82 -10.29
CA ILE A 698 47.74 31.14 -10.95
C ILE A 698 47.52 29.83 -10.21
N PHE A 699 46.33 29.68 -9.66
CA PHE A 699 45.87 28.45 -9.02
C PHE A 699 45.00 27.67 -9.99
N VAL A 700 45.29 26.39 -10.16
CA VAL A 700 44.50 25.45 -10.97
C VAL A 700 43.88 24.41 -10.04
N TYR A 701 42.58 24.22 -10.17
CA TYR A 701 41.80 23.27 -9.38
C TYR A 701 40.85 22.46 -10.27
N GLY A 702 40.89 21.14 -10.14
CA GLY A 702 40.01 20.21 -10.84
C GLY A 702 39.97 18.84 -10.15
N SER A 703 39.16 17.93 -10.68
CA SER A 703 39.06 16.57 -10.18
C SER A 703 40.27 15.70 -10.54
N GLU A 704 41.01 16.05 -11.59
CA GLU A 704 42.19 15.33 -12.06
C GLU A 704 43.50 15.93 -11.56
N VAL A 705 43.58 17.26 -11.44
CA VAL A 705 44.81 17.99 -11.12
C VAL A 705 44.54 19.23 -10.28
N GLU A 706 45.44 19.48 -9.34
CA GLU A 706 45.56 20.73 -8.60
C GLU A 706 46.97 21.30 -8.78
N GLY A 707 47.16 22.61 -8.64
CA GLY A 707 48.51 23.17 -8.69
C GLY A 707 48.57 24.69 -8.63
N VAL A 708 49.79 25.20 -8.51
CA VAL A 708 50.08 26.63 -8.49
C VAL A 708 51.20 26.98 -9.45
N HIS A 709 51.14 28.16 -10.03
CA HIS A 709 52.24 28.80 -10.72
C HIS A 709 52.56 30.15 -10.07
N LEU A 710 53.74 30.26 -9.46
CA LEU A 710 54.19 31.44 -8.71
C LEU A 710 55.13 32.29 -9.60
N ARG A 711 54.83 33.57 -9.76
CA ARG A 711 55.69 34.55 -10.46
C ARG A 711 56.06 35.70 -9.54
N PHE A 712 57.34 36.06 -9.48
CA PHE A 712 57.84 37.19 -8.68
C PHE A 712 58.02 38.51 -9.46
N GLY A 713 57.61 38.53 -10.73
CA GLY A 713 57.51 39.76 -11.52
C GLY A 713 57.01 39.49 -12.96
N PRO A 714 56.91 40.54 -13.77
CA PRO A 714 56.32 40.49 -15.12
C PRO A 714 57.14 39.66 -16.10
N VAL A 715 58.46 39.62 -15.97
CA VAL A 715 59.33 38.74 -16.78
C VAL A 715 59.99 37.75 -15.84
N ALA A 716 59.49 36.51 -15.81
CA ALA A 716 59.94 35.50 -14.87
C ALA A 716 60.05 34.13 -15.55
N ARG A 717 61.10 33.37 -15.24
CA ARG A 717 61.38 32.05 -15.83
C ARG A 717 61.52 30.98 -14.75
N GLY A 718 60.94 29.81 -15.00
CA GLY A 718 61.28 28.59 -14.28
C GLY A 718 60.40 27.41 -14.66
N GLY A 719 60.86 26.21 -14.30
CA GLY A 719 60.20 24.95 -14.67
C GLY A 719 59.04 24.56 -13.77
N LEU A 720 58.35 23.49 -14.15
CA LEU A 720 57.25 22.89 -13.41
C LEU A 720 57.72 21.69 -12.58
N ARG A 721 57.05 21.45 -11.45
CA ARG A 721 57.29 20.32 -10.54
C ARG A 721 56.05 19.45 -10.47
N TRP A 722 56.18 18.16 -10.76
CA TRP A 722 55.21 17.18 -10.28
C TRP A 722 55.43 17.00 -8.78
N SER A 723 54.43 17.37 -7.98
CA SER A 723 54.40 17.19 -6.53
C SER A 723 53.55 15.98 -6.15
N ASP A 724 53.99 15.26 -5.12
CA ASP A 724 53.22 14.23 -4.40
C ASP A 724 52.61 14.77 -3.09
N ARG A 725 52.83 16.05 -2.78
CA ARG A 725 52.43 16.70 -1.52
C ARG A 725 51.06 17.36 -1.61
N ALA A 726 50.00 16.56 -1.51
CA ALA A 726 48.61 17.05 -1.60
C ALA A 726 48.26 18.20 -0.63
N GLN A 727 48.88 18.24 0.55
CA GLN A 727 48.55 19.19 1.63
C GLN A 727 49.29 20.53 1.53
N ASP A 728 50.47 20.57 0.87
CA ASP A 728 51.33 21.76 0.89
C ASP A 728 52.29 21.88 -0.32
N TYR A 729 51.87 21.42 -1.50
CA TYR A 729 52.62 21.59 -2.75
C TYR A 729 52.99 23.06 -3.03
N ARG A 730 52.18 24.05 -2.60
CA ARG A 730 52.54 25.47 -2.75
C ARG A 730 53.80 25.82 -1.95
N THR A 731 53.97 25.26 -0.76
CA THR A 731 55.17 25.44 0.08
C THR A 731 56.39 24.81 -0.57
N GLU A 732 56.25 23.63 -1.17
CA GLU A 732 57.31 23.00 -1.97
C GLU A 732 57.72 23.90 -3.15
N VAL A 733 56.75 24.36 -3.95
CA VAL A 733 57.00 25.22 -5.11
C VAL A 733 57.66 26.53 -4.68
N LEU A 734 57.20 27.16 -3.60
CA LEU A 734 57.79 28.37 -3.05
C LEU A 734 59.24 28.17 -2.61
N GLY A 735 59.54 27.03 -1.96
CA GLY A 735 60.92 26.65 -1.60
C GLY A 735 61.83 26.51 -2.82
N LEU A 736 61.31 25.92 -3.90
CA LEU A 736 62.03 25.80 -5.17
C LEU A 736 62.25 27.16 -5.86
N VAL A 737 61.30 28.08 -5.80
CA VAL A 737 61.50 29.45 -6.33
C VAL A 737 62.61 30.16 -5.55
N LYS A 738 62.60 30.08 -4.21
CA LYS A 738 63.64 30.70 -3.35
C LYS A 738 65.04 30.19 -3.73
N ALA A 739 65.19 28.88 -3.85
CA ALA A 739 66.45 28.26 -4.28
C ALA A 739 66.87 28.72 -5.68
N GLN A 740 65.91 28.85 -6.60
CA GLN A 740 66.16 29.32 -7.97
C GLN A 740 66.54 30.80 -8.03
N GLN A 741 65.94 31.65 -7.19
CA GLN A 741 66.25 33.09 -7.11
C GLN A 741 67.69 33.33 -6.64
N VAL A 742 68.15 32.57 -5.63
CA VAL A 742 69.55 32.62 -5.17
C VAL A 742 70.51 32.17 -6.28
N LYS A 743 70.10 31.20 -7.11
CA LYS A 743 70.92 30.66 -8.22
C LYS A 743 70.96 31.55 -9.46
N ASN A 744 69.87 32.27 -9.77
CA ASN A 744 69.71 33.04 -11.02
C ASN A 744 69.89 34.56 -10.85
N ALA A 745 70.20 35.06 -9.65
CA ALA A 745 70.32 36.49 -9.34
C ALA A 745 71.26 37.28 -10.29
N VAL A 746 72.15 36.59 -11.02
CA VAL A 746 73.11 37.18 -11.96
C VAL A 746 72.59 37.26 -13.41
N ILE A 747 71.46 36.60 -13.77
CA ILE A 747 71.00 36.45 -15.18
C ILE A 747 69.59 37.01 -15.43
N VAL A 748 68.63 36.81 -14.52
CA VAL A 748 67.26 37.38 -14.63
C VAL A 748 66.85 37.87 -13.24
N PRO A 749 66.37 39.12 -13.08
CA PRO A 749 66.19 39.73 -11.76
C PRO A 749 65.12 39.06 -10.88
N VAL A 750 64.17 38.31 -11.46
CA VAL A 750 63.07 37.64 -10.73
C VAL A 750 62.72 36.27 -11.33
N GLY A 751 62.35 35.31 -10.48
CA GLY A 751 62.08 33.91 -10.87
C GLY A 751 60.58 33.53 -10.89
N ALA A 752 60.27 32.45 -11.60
CA ALA A 752 58.97 31.77 -11.53
C ALA A 752 59.16 30.27 -11.21
N LYS A 753 58.12 29.61 -10.71
CA LYS A 753 58.05 28.15 -10.61
C LYS A 753 56.60 27.74 -10.52
N GLY A 754 56.25 26.64 -11.15
CA GLY A 754 54.97 25.99 -10.89
C GLY A 754 55.13 24.59 -10.34
N GLY A 755 54.06 24.08 -9.76
CA GLY A 755 53.93 22.69 -9.42
C GLY A 755 52.49 22.23 -9.47
N PHE A 756 52.31 20.97 -9.83
CA PHE A 756 51.00 20.33 -9.97
C PHE A 756 50.99 19.00 -9.23
N TYR A 757 49.82 18.65 -8.72
CA TYR A 757 49.50 17.45 -7.98
C TYR A 757 48.42 16.67 -8.75
N PRO A 758 48.77 15.54 -9.39
CA PRO A 758 47.78 14.65 -10.00
C PRO A 758 46.97 13.93 -8.92
N LYS A 759 45.64 14.10 -8.94
CA LYS A 759 44.72 13.56 -7.93
C LYS A 759 44.32 12.11 -8.19
N LYS A 760 44.33 11.68 -9.46
CA LYS A 760 43.81 10.38 -9.91
C LYS A 760 44.91 9.49 -10.50
N LEU A 761 45.98 9.25 -9.74
CA LEU A 761 47.02 8.30 -10.17
C LEU A 761 46.57 6.85 -9.92
N PRO A 762 46.64 5.96 -10.93
CA PRO A 762 46.29 4.55 -10.76
C PRO A 762 47.44 3.81 -10.06
N MET A 763 47.57 3.98 -8.74
CA MET A 763 48.70 3.47 -7.96
C MET A 763 48.84 1.93 -7.98
N SER A 764 47.77 1.22 -8.30
CA SER A 764 47.76 -0.24 -8.46
C SER A 764 48.10 -0.72 -9.88
N ALA A 765 48.25 0.19 -10.84
CA ALA A 765 48.59 -0.13 -12.23
C ALA A 765 50.12 -0.11 -12.47
N GLY A 766 50.53 -0.53 -13.67
CA GLY A 766 51.94 -0.49 -14.08
C GLY A 766 52.49 0.93 -14.21
N ARG A 767 53.83 1.05 -14.21
CA ARG A 767 54.56 2.32 -14.32
C ARG A 767 54.09 3.19 -15.49
N ASP A 768 53.81 2.58 -16.62
CA ASP A 768 53.39 3.30 -17.84
C ASP A 768 52.04 4.01 -17.65
N ALA A 769 51.07 3.34 -17.03
CA ALA A 769 49.75 3.92 -16.74
C ALA A 769 49.83 5.09 -15.74
N ILE A 770 50.73 5.01 -14.75
CA ILE A 770 50.99 6.11 -13.80
C ILE A 770 51.62 7.30 -14.54
N PHE A 771 52.60 7.05 -15.41
CA PHE A 771 53.26 8.11 -16.18
C PHE A 771 52.30 8.77 -17.19
N GLU A 772 51.43 8.00 -17.83
CA GLU A 772 50.38 8.50 -18.72
C GLU A 772 49.39 9.39 -17.96
N ALA A 773 48.85 8.92 -16.83
CA ALA A 773 47.94 9.71 -15.99
C ALA A 773 48.59 11.02 -15.52
N GLY A 774 49.86 10.98 -15.10
CA GLY A 774 50.62 12.17 -14.75
C GLY A 774 50.88 13.12 -15.93
N THR A 775 51.13 12.57 -17.13
CA THR A 775 51.27 13.35 -18.36
C THR A 775 49.97 14.03 -18.74
N SER A 776 48.83 13.36 -18.59
CA SER A 776 47.50 13.95 -18.78
C SER A 776 47.21 15.05 -17.77
N ALA A 777 47.52 14.84 -16.49
CA ALA A 777 47.42 15.87 -15.46
C ALA A 777 48.31 17.08 -15.74
N TYR A 778 49.55 16.85 -16.22
CA TYR A 778 50.45 17.92 -16.66
C TYR A 778 49.85 18.74 -17.82
N LYS A 779 49.33 18.06 -18.85
CA LYS A 779 48.70 18.72 -20.01
C LYS A 779 47.50 19.55 -19.57
N ASN A 780 46.63 19.00 -18.73
CA ASN A 780 45.47 19.70 -18.15
C ASN A 780 45.94 20.93 -17.34
N PHE A 781 46.94 20.78 -16.46
CA PHE A 781 47.48 21.89 -15.68
C PHE A 781 47.99 23.02 -16.58
N VAL A 782 48.87 22.71 -17.54
CA VAL A 782 49.46 23.73 -18.44
C VAL A 782 48.40 24.36 -19.33
N SER A 783 47.50 23.59 -19.92
CA SER A 783 46.44 24.14 -20.77
C SER A 783 45.50 25.05 -19.98
N SER A 784 45.22 24.72 -18.71
CA SER A 784 44.43 25.56 -17.79
C SER A 784 45.16 26.86 -17.46
N LEU A 785 46.47 26.83 -17.18
CA LEU A 785 47.27 28.05 -16.96
C LEU A 785 47.22 28.98 -18.18
N LEU A 786 47.41 28.42 -19.37
CA LEU A 786 47.43 29.19 -20.62
C LEU A 786 46.06 29.75 -20.98
N SER A 787 44.97 29.14 -20.51
CA SER A 787 43.60 29.60 -20.80
C SER A 787 43.27 31.00 -20.26
N ILE A 788 44.04 31.51 -19.30
CA ILE A 788 43.83 32.84 -18.70
C ILE A 788 45.04 33.79 -18.87
N THR A 789 46.05 33.38 -19.64
CA THR A 789 47.28 34.15 -19.85
C THR A 789 47.29 34.76 -21.24
N ASP A 790 47.87 35.96 -21.39
CA ASP A 790 47.96 36.60 -22.70
C ASP A 790 49.04 35.93 -23.56
N ASN A 791 48.87 35.97 -24.88
CA ASN A 791 49.86 35.49 -25.86
C ASN A 791 50.59 36.67 -26.52
N ILE A 792 51.75 36.44 -27.13
CA ILE A 792 52.50 37.45 -27.89
C ILE A 792 52.33 37.16 -29.38
N GLY A 793 51.57 38.02 -30.06
CA GLY A 793 51.43 38.02 -31.52
C GLY A 793 52.49 38.88 -32.21
N ILE A 794 52.44 38.91 -33.55
CA ILE A 794 53.34 39.75 -34.38
C ILE A 794 53.12 41.24 -34.11
N ASP A 795 51.87 41.65 -33.86
CA ASP A 795 51.45 43.06 -33.72
C ASP A 795 51.20 43.49 -32.26
N GLY A 796 51.49 42.64 -31.27
CA GLY A 796 51.30 42.96 -29.84
C GLY A 796 50.74 41.82 -28.98
N VAL A 797 50.27 42.17 -27.79
CA VAL A 797 49.71 41.22 -26.81
C VAL A 797 48.28 40.82 -27.20
N ILE A 798 48.01 39.52 -27.24
CA ILE A 798 46.70 38.94 -27.56
C ILE A 798 46.09 38.38 -26.28
N PRO A 799 45.02 39.00 -25.73
CA PRO A 799 44.38 38.49 -24.52
C PRO A 799 43.52 37.24 -24.78
N PRO A 800 43.31 36.39 -23.76
CA PRO A 800 42.44 35.22 -23.88
C PRO A 800 40.98 35.65 -24.10
N ALA A 801 40.32 35.03 -25.08
CA ALA A 801 38.93 35.34 -25.42
C ALA A 801 37.97 34.90 -24.30
N GLY A 802 36.99 35.75 -23.98
CA GLY A 802 35.96 35.45 -22.98
C GLY A 802 36.42 35.55 -21.52
N VAL A 803 37.64 36.06 -21.26
CA VAL A 803 38.16 36.27 -19.91
C VAL A 803 38.11 37.74 -19.54
N VAL A 804 37.44 38.06 -18.44
CA VAL A 804 37.51 39.39 -17.83
C VAL A 804 38.88 39.61 -17.20
N ARG A 805 39.49 40.76 -17.48
CA ARG A 805 40.84 41.12 -17.03
C ARG A 805 40.77 42.24 -16.00
N ARG A 806 41.29 42.00 -14.79
CA ARG A 806 41.41 43.03 -13.73
C ARG A 806 42.86 43.49 -13.49
N ASP A 807 43.74 43.12 -14.40
CA ASP A 807 45.16 43.46 -14.42
C ASP A 807 45.59 43.90 -15.84
N PRO A 808 46.76 44.55 -15.97
CA PRO A 808 47.33 44.93 -17.26
C PRO A 808 47.63 43.71 -18.18
N ASP A 809 48.20 43.98 -19.34
CA ASP A 809 48.78 42.95 -20.21
C ASP A 809 49.82 42.14 -19.43
N ASP A 810 49.65 40.82 -19.39
CA ASP A 810 50.54 39.86 -18.75
C ASP A 810 50.76 38.66 -19.68
N PRO A 811 51.57 38.85 -20.74
CA PRO A 811 51.90 37.77 -21.67
C PRO A 811 52.78 36.70 -21.03
N TYR A 812 52.68 35.49 -21.56
CA TYR A 812 53.61 34.40 -21.28
C TYR A 812 54.58 34.15 -22.44
#